data_AF-A0A652KDG5-F1
#
_entry.id   AF-A0A652KDG5-F1
#
_cell.length_a   1.000
_cell.length_b   1.000
_cell.length_c   1.000
_cell.angle_alpha   90.00
_cell.angle_beta   90.00
_cell.angle_gamma   90.00
#
_symmetry.space_group_name_H-M   'P 1'
#
loop_
_entity.id
_entity.type
_entity.pdbx_description
1 polymer ?
#
loop_
_entity_poly.entity_id
_entity_poly.type
_entity_poly.pdbx_seq_one_letter_code
_entity_poly.pdbx_strand_id
1 'polypeptide(L)'
;MTRCSVRSDPTPPAGGIDPHRIAEIIVTAPNGRGRRGSGYRVTGSAVLTAHHVVAGAAAVRVRFDADRPGQWSTDAAVTWSDAGFDLAVLVIEPGPDVVPVAPAVFGRVGDERHAVVEVHTAGFPLWKRRSGPDGRQFRELHQADGTVAALSNLRTGTLEITVPVAAADPDPAVSPWSGMSGAAVWVGPHIVGVVAEHHRGEGLGRLTAVRIDHALRGIGERSRSALAELLPVAGPEALPDVTALPGPRPSGPVGSRVIGLPVAHGLELFKDRTEAREAIGRHLRDPAVRMVTITGRRGMGKSAVAAKVMDMLAHGEWPGDAPAAAPVGLVNLSTRTSGISLERVFLDCARVLGPESENRLLRVWATDRDVRDKLGELFDAMEGLVVILMDNLEDRLHDDGRLDEEDELHVFLDCLFRARETPRLLATSQIPVRLAPELRRFAAEVELSDGLPPAESVALLRELDQDGGLGIAQLSDAELLDASVHVHGVPRALELLVGAVADDMVALPTLQDVLEDFALRGDVVAGLAQDRYARLGADGRLVLGILAALRTPVPREAIEWIAAGVAPDLDVLGTLAELLRIRMVSVNRATRTYALHPMDADLAYAAMRPDGPRGVRAVERRAADWYAHRAAPRARWRHLDDVEPQRREFAHRVRAGDPDAAAHVLGSISEWMVWHGSVLAAISMHLTLEGQLTDDRARLAHLISFGHARLSGGPMQDAVTLFTEAAELAEQLGDRRALQNVMFGLGDAHRQLGRLSGSLTPLSRAATLARDNGDAEGEEHAILSLSLAHSYVGDGAEALAGAELLAELARTTGNPLTEARAWNARSIALLVLERWDEVITAGGEAARAYRRADSMEAITYALNAQGIAMIASGRAREARATLAEALDEASRMENPRAEGVCLHSLAWAHWAAGGHSDAAEAAERAAVSFQLAGAAEAAAAQALAEAARARADDRPREAAEALSRAAAGIGDNVEMVRPAWLVEEAERLRAEG
;
A
#
# COMPACT_ATOMS: atom_id res chain seq x y z
N MET A 1 -35.88 -64.11 -12.74
CA MET A 1 -35.92 -63.08 -13.80
C MET A 1 -35.54 -61.76 -13.15
N THR A 2 -34.28 -61.28 -13.20
CA THR A 2 -33.66 -60.40 -14.24
C THR A 2 -34.49 -59.13 -14.48
N ARG A 3 -34.03 -57.88 -14.31
CA ARG A 3 -32.83 -57.23 -14.88
C ARG A 3 -32.42 -55.92 -14.17
N CYS A 4 -31.09 -55.69 -14.17
CA CYS A 4 -30.30 -54.47 -14.36
C CYS A 4 -30.66 -53.13 -13.68
N SER A 5 -29.82 -52.76 -12.69
CA SER A 5 -29.50 -51.36 -12.35
C SER A 5 -28.25 -50.91 -13.12
N VAL A 6 -28.38 -49.89 -13.97
CA VAL A 6 -27.24 -49.20 -14.58
C VAL A 6 -26.75 -48.15 -13.59
N ARG A 7 -25.50 -48.29 -13.13
CA ARG A 7 -24.78 -47.26 -12.36
C ARG A 7 -24.56 -46.05 -13.27
N SER A 8 -24.96 -44.87 -12.79
CA SER A 8 -24.55 -43.57 -13.33
C SER A 8 -23.04 -43.41 -13.17
N ASP A 9 -22.35 -43.07 -14.26
CA ASP A 9 -20.93 -42.69 -14.23
C ASP A 9 -20.72 -41.48 -13.30
N PRO A 10 -19.64 -41.48 -12.48
CA PRO A 10 -19.27 -40.31 -11.69
C PRO A 10 -18.72 -39.24 -12.64
N THR A 11 -19.30 -38.05 -12.57
CA THR A 11 -18.72 -36.84 -13.14
C THR A 11 -17.32 -36.64 -12.53
N PRO A 12 -16.25 -36.40 -13.33
CA PRO A 12 -14.92 -36.18 -12.77
C PRO A 12 -14.90 -34.87 -11.95
N PRO A 13 -14.15 -34.81 -10.84
CA PRO A 13 -14.09 -33.63 -9.98
C PRO A 13 -13.50 -32.42 -10.73
N ALA A 14 -13.95 -31.22 -10.36
CA ALA A 14 -13.44 -29.94 -10.85
C ALA A 14 -11.90 -29.91 -10.76
N GLY A 15 -11.22 -29.59 -11.87
CA GLY A 15 -9.79 -29.86 -12.05
C GLY A 15 -8.84 -29.07 -11.13
N GLY A 16 -7.70 -29.68 -10.80
CA GLY A 16 -6.64 -29.15 -9.93
C GLY A 16 -5.69 -30.24 -9.41
N ILE A 17 -4.78 -29.87 -8.49
CA ILE A 17 -3.86 -30.82 -7.82
C ILE A 17 -4.65 -31.82 -6.98
N ASP A 18 -4.51 -33.11 -7.27
CA ASP A 18 -5.03 -34.19 -6.43
C ASP A 18 -3.94 -34.61 -5.42
N PRO A 19 -4.16 -34.45 -4.10
CA PRO A 19 -3.15 -34.78 -3.10
C PRO A 19 -2.75 -36.27 -3.10
N HIS A 20 -3.62 -37.17 -3.54
CA HIS A 20 -3.34 -38.61 -3.61
C HIS A 20 -2.44 -39.01 -4.79
N ARG A 21 -2.19 -38.07 -5.72
CA ARG A 21 -1.33 -38.26 -6.89
C ARG A 21 0.07 -37.68 -6.70
N ILE A 22 0.31 -36.96 -5.60
CA ILE A 22 1.62 -36.40 -5.27
C ILE A 22 2.55 -37.53 -4.81
N ALA A 23 3.69 -37.63 -5.47
CA ALA A 23 4.69 -38.66 -5.23
C ALA A 23 5.91 -38.09 -4.50
N GLU A 24 6.36 -38.78 -3.46
CA GLU A 24 7.72 -38.64 -2.94
C GLU A 24 8.63 -39.63 -3.66
N ILE A 25 9.67 -39.12 -4.32
CA ILE A 25 10.64 -39.91 -5.07
C ILE A 25 11.84 -40.19 -4.17
N ILE A 26 12.10 -41.47 -3.91
CA ILE A 26 13.18 -41.93 -3.04
C ILE A 26 14.20 -42.68 -3.91
N VAL A 27 15.37 -42.07 -4.10
CA VAL A 27 16.41 -42.58 -4.99
C VAL A 27 17.56 -43.13 -4.18
N THR A 28 17.99 -44.35 -4.50
CA THR A 28 19.20 -44.96 -3.94
C THR A 28 20.33 -44.87 -4.96
N ALA A 29 21.40 -44.15 -4.64
CA ALA A 29 22.59 -44.09 -5.48
C ALA A 29 23.48 -45.34 -5.31
N PRO A 30 24.36 -45.68 -6.28
CA PRO A 30 25.25 -46.84 -6.20
C PRO A 30 26.17 -46.86 -4.96
N ASN A 31 26.46 -45.69 -4.38
CA ASN A 31 27.26 -45.54 -3.16
C ASN A 31 26.45 -45.62 -1.85
N GLY A 32 25.16 -45.99 -1.92
CA GLY A 32 24.26 -46.09 -0.77
C GLY A 32 23.71 -44.76 -0.24
N ARG A 33 24.10 -43.60 -0.81
CA ARG A 33 23.49 -42.31 -0.42
C ARG A 33 22.12 -42.15 -1.06
N GLY A 34 21.12 -41.84 -0.23
CA GLY A 34 19.76 -41.57 -0.68
C GLY A 34 19.56 -40.12 -1.11
N ARG A 35 18.86 -39.89 -2.23
CA ARG A 35 18.33 -38.57 -2.63
C ARG A 35 16.80 -38.60 -2.59
N ARG A 36 16.21 -37.43 -2.36
CA ARG A 36 14.75 -37.26 -2.36
C ARG A 36 14.35 -36.16 -3.33
N GLY A 37 13.23 -36.36 -4.01
CA GLY A 37 12.55 -35.38 -4.84
C GLY A 37 11.04 -35.56 -4.77
N SER A 38 10.34 -34.76 -5.56
CA SER A 38 8.89 -34.82 -5.72
C SER A 38 8.54 -35.30 -7.12
N GLY A 39 7.31 -35.78 -7.29
CA GLY A 39 6.76 -36.17 -8.58
C GLY A 39 5.25 -36.10 -8.56
N TYR A 40 4.62 -36.33 -9.70
CA TYR A 40 3.17 -36.40 -9.80
C TYR A 40 2.73 -37.57 -10.67
N ARG A 41 1.81 -38.41 -10.18
CA ARG A 41 1.25 -39.54 -10.94
C ARG A 41 0.34 -39.00 -12.03
N VAL A 42 0.80 -38.95 -13.26
CA VAL A 42 0.12 -38.33 -14.41
C VAL A 42 -0.80 -39.28 -15.17
N THR A 43 -0.59 -40.59 -15.07
CA THR A 43 -1.51 -41.62 -15.58
C THR A 43 -1.66 -42.76 -14.58
N GLY A 44 -2.40 -43.81 -14.93
CA GLY A 44 -2.52 -45.01 -14.11
C GLY A 44 -1.17 -45.61 -13.71
N SER A 45 -0.15 -45.53 -14.57
CA SER A 45 1.15 -46.19 -14.39
C SER A 45 2.36 -45.27 -14.57
N ALA A 46 2.18 -43.96 -14.81
CA ALA A 46 3.29 -43.03 -15.03
C ALA A 46 3.36 -41.92 -13.98
N VAL A 47 4.59 -41.58 -13.56
CA VAL A 47 4.91 -40.48 -12.64
C VAL A 47 5.89 -39.52 -13.32
N LEU A 48 5.54 -38.25 -13.40
CA LEU A 48 6.39 -37.18 -13.93
C LEU A 48 7.27 -36.60 -12.81
N THR A 49 8.56 -36.40 -13.09
CA THR A 49 9.56 -35.82 -12.16
C THR A 49 10.68 -35.13 -12.96
N ALA A 50 11.62 -34.48 -12.28
CA ALA A 50 12.83 -33.92 -12.88
C ALA A 50 13.92 -35.00 -13.10
N HIS A 51 14.74 -34.85 -14.15
CA HIS A 51 15.79 -35.84 -14.50
C HIS A 51 16.87 -35.92 -13.42
N HIS A 52 17.39 -34.78 -12.93
CA HIS A 52 18.49 -34.76 -11.97
C HIS A 52 18.15 -35.47 -10.65
N VAL A 53 16.86 -35.58 -10.31
CA VAL A 53 16.37 -36.36 -9.15
C VAL A 53 16.75 -37.84 -9.30
N VAL A 54 16.55 -38.40 -10.50
CA VAL A 54 16.73 -39.83 -10.79
C VAL A 54 18.01 -40.16 -11.57
N ALA A 55 18.76 -39.15 -11.98
CA ALA A 55 20.02 -39.31 -12.72
C ALA A 55 21.02 -40.20 -11.96
N GLY A 56 21.45 -41.30 -12.57
CA GLY A 56 22.40 -42.25 -11.95
C GLY A 56 21.83 -43.07 -10.79
N ALA A 57 20.50 -43.21 -10.69
CA ALA A 57 19.85 -44.06 -9.70
C ALA A 57 20.21 -45.55 -9.89
N ALA A 58 20.54 -46.24 -8.79
CA ALA A 58 20.63 -47.69 -8.75
C ALA A 58 19.25 -48.34 -8.51
N ALA A 59 18.40 -47.66 -7.73
CA ALA A 59 17.00 -48.01 -7.52
C ALA A 59 16.17 -46.76 -7.25
N VAL A 60 14.92 -46.74 -7.73
CA VAL A 60 13.96 -45.66 -7.48
C VAL A 60 12.71 -46.28 -6.85
N ARG A 61 12.28 -45.73 -5.72
CA ARG A 61 11.03 -46.06 -5.06
C ARG A 61 10.15 -44.83 -5.00
N VAL A 62 8.87 -44.98 -5.32
CA VAL A 62 7.89 -43.90 -5.28
C VAL A 62 6.91 -44.16 -4.14
N ARG A 63 6.64 -43.14 -3.34
CA ARG A 63 5.73 -43.19 -2.20
C ARG A 63 4.60 -42.18 -2.37
N PHE A 64 3.37 -42.63 -2.21
CA PHE A 64 2.14 -41.82 -2.27
C PHE A 64 1.49 -41.75 -0.90
N ASP A 65 0.69 -40.71 -0.65
CA ASP A 65 0.04 -40.47 0.64
C ASP A 65 1.02 -40.62 1.82
N ALA A 66 2.24 -40.09 1.64
CA ALA A 66 3.34 -40.25 2.58
C ALA A 66 2.87 -39.88 4.00
N ASP A 67 3.05 -40.83 4.91
CA ASP A 67 2.75 -40.69 6.34
C ASP A 67 1.25 -40.43 6.66
N ARG A 68 0.32 -40.84 5.75
CA ARG A 68 -1.15 -40.81 5.91
C ARG A 68 -1.80 -42.21 5.88
N PRO A 69 -3.07 -42.37 6.34
CA PRO A 69 -3.79 -43.67 6.34
C PRO A 69 -4.02 -44.35 4.97
N GLY A 70 -3.57 -43.74 3.86
CA GLY A 70 -3.58 -44.31 2.51
C GLY A 70 -2.20 -44.57 1.93
N GLN A 71 -1.12 -44.48 2.73
CA GLN A 71 0.24 -44.58 2.23
C GLN A 71 0.50 -45.90 1.51
N TRP A 72 1.08 -45.81 0.32
CA TRP A 72 1.63 -46.97 -0.37
C TRP A 72 2.93 -46.59 -1.09
N SER A 73 3.73 -47.60 -1.42
CA SER A 73 4.98 -47.41 -2.14
C SER A 73 5.18 -48.54 -3.13
N THR A 74 5.82 -48.23 -4.25
CA THR A 74 6.16 -49.20 -5.27
C THR A 74 7.52 -48.86 -5.87
N ASP A 75 8.21 -49.86 -6.37
CA ASP A 75 9.45 -49.64 -7.11
C ASP A 75 9.09 -49.07 -8.50
N ALA A 76 9.97 -48.21 -9.02
CA ALA A 76 9.71 -47.48 -10.24
C ALA A 76 10.89 -47.60 -11.22
N ALA A 77 10.58 -47.77 -12.49
CA ALA A 77 11.57 -47.79 -13.56
C ALA A 77 11.65 -46.41 -14.23
N VAL A 78 12.85 -45.88 -14.44
CA VAL A 78 13.05 -44.67 -15.26
C VAL A 78 12.93 -45.06 -16.74
N THR A 79 11.72 -44.98 -17.29
CA THR A 79 11.43 -45.44 -18.65
C THR A 79 11.75 -44.37 -19.70
N TRP A 80 11.67 -43.10 -19.32
CA TRP A 80 12.07 -41.98 -20.16
C TRP A 80 12.75 -40.90 -19.32
N SER A 81 13.81 -40.30 -19.85
CA SER A 81 14.42 -39.11 -19.25
C SER A 81 15.25 -38.34 -20.25
N ASP A 82 15.30 -37.02 -20.10
CA ASP A 82 16.10 -36.11 -20.90
C ASP A 82 16.89 -35.16 -20.00
N ALA A 83 18.22 -35.17 -20.14
CA ALA A 83 19.11 -34.33 -19.32
C ALA A 83 19.18 -32.87 -19.80
N GLY A 84 18.85 -32.61 -21.08
CA GLY A 84 18.89 -31.25 -21.64
C GLY A 84 17.73 -30.39 -21.16
N PHE A 85 16.56 -31.01 -20.98
CA PHE A 85 15.36 -30.33 -20.43
C PHE A 85 15.03 -30.73 -19.00
N ASP A 86 15.89 -31.50 -18.34
CA ASP A 86 15.73 -31.93 -16.95
C ASP A 86 14.37 -32.59 -16.60
N LEU A 87 13.85 -33.45 -17.48
CA LEU A 87 12.58 -34.17 -17.26
C LEU A 87 12.78 -35.68 -17.23
N ALA A 88 11.99 -36.39 -16.43
CA ALA A 88 11.93 -37.85 -16.41
C ALA A 88 10.51 -38.36 -16.14
N VAL A 89 10.19 -39.52 -16.72
CA VAL A 89 8.94 -40.24 -16.48
C VAL A 89 9.26 -41.62 -15.95
N LEU A 90 8.70 -41.92 -14.78
CA LEU A 90 8.82 -43.19 -14.10
C LEU A 90 7.60 -44.05 -14.38
N VAL A 91 7.81 -45.31 -14.73
CA VAL A 91 6.73 -46.29 -14.80
C VAL A 91 6.65 -47.03 -13.46
N ILE A 92 5.44 -47.12 -12.95
CA ILE A 92 5.09 -47.80 -11.71
C ILE A 92 4.04 -48.88 -11.99
N GLU A 93 4.04 -49.92 -11.16
CA GLU A 93 2.99 -50.93 -11.11
C GLU A 93 2.19 -50.73 -9.81
N PRO A 94 1.02 -50.07 -9.87
CA PRO A 94 0.15 -49.94 -8.71
C PRO A 94 -0.43 -51.29 -8.31
N GLY A 95 -0.57 -51.53 -7.00
CA GLY A 95 -1.27 -52.72 -6.50
C GLY A 95 -2.76 -52.74 -6.87
N PRO A 96 -3.42 -53.90 -6.78
CA PRO A 96 -4.83 -54.07 -7.19
C PRO A 96 -5.82 -53.20 -6.40
N ASP A 97 -5.44 -52.77 -5.20
CA ASP A 97 -6.26 -51.93 -4.31
C ASP A 97 -6.05 -50.42 -4.51
N VAL A 98 -5.18 -50.00 -5.45
CA VAL A 98 -4.91 -48.60 -5.75
C VAL A 98 -5.94 -48.05 -6.73
N VAL A 99 -6.59 -46.94 -6.36
CA VAL A 99 -7.60 -46.28 -7.21
C VAL A 99 -7.00 -45.88 -8.58
N PRO A 100 -7.64 -46.25 -9.70
CA PRO A 100 -7.26 -45.78 -11.02
C PRO A 100 -7.40 -44.26 -11.14
N VAL A 101 -6.45 -43.62 -11.82
CA VAL A 101 -6.47 -42.16 -12.02
C VAL A 101 -6.65 -41.81 -13.49
N ALA A 102 -7.45 -40.79 -13.76
CA ALA A 102 -7.58 -40.25 -15.11
C ALA A 102 -6.25 -39.60 -15.56
N PRO A 103 -5.92 -39.64 -16.86
CA PRO A 103 -4.74 -38.95 -17.39
C PRO A 103 -4.78 -37.45 -17.05
N ALA A 104 -3.66 -36.91 -16.57
CA ALA A 104 -3.52 -35.48 -16.33
C ALA A 104 -3.54 -34.70 -17.66
N VAL A 105 -4.08 -33.49 -17.66
CA VAL A 105 -4.05 -32.62 -18.83
C VAL A 105 -2.89 -31.64 -18.74
N PHE A 106 -2.31 -31.29 -19.89
CA PHE A 106 -1.13 -30.44 -20.00
C PHE A 106 -1.47 -29.16 -20.76
N GLY A 107 -0.75 -28.08 -20.46
CA GLY A 107 -0.90 -26.79 -21.12
C GLY A 107 0.45 -26.12 -21.37
N ARG A 108 0.43 -24.97 -22.05
CA ARG A 108 1.62 -24.13 -22.27
C ARG A 108 1.38 -22.73 -21.73
N VAL A 109 2.43 -22.09 -21.22
CA VAL A 109 2.39 -20.67 -20.83
C VAL A 109 2.92 -19.84 -21.99
N GLY A 110 2.07 -19.32 -22.89
CA GLY A 110 2.52 -18.54 -24.05
C GLY A 110 3.55 -17.45 -23.70
N ASP A 111 4.68 -17.42 -24.40
CA ASP A 111 5.76 -16.44 -24.25
C ASP A 111 5.67 -15.29 -25.26
N GLU A 112 4.59 -15.25 -26.05
CA GLU A 112 4.41 -14.26 -27.12
C GLU A 112 3.86 -12.90 -26.61
N ARG A 113 3.53 -12.80 -25.31
CA ARG A 113 2.90 -11.62 -24.69
C ARG A 113 3.16 -11.55 -23.19
N HIS A 114 2.98 -10.36 -22.62
CA HIS A 114 2.99 -10.16 -21.16
C HIS A 114 1.82 -10.88 -20.49
N ALA A 115 2.11 -11.77 -19.54
CA ALA A 115 1.12 -12.43 -18.69
C ALA A 115 1.79 -12.86 -17.38
N VAL A 116 1.05 -12.74 -16.26
CA VAL A 116 1.42 -13.36 -14.98
C VAL A 116 0.32 -14.35 -14.63
N VAL A 117 0.70 -15.61 -14.43
CA VAL A 117 -0.23 -16.72 -14.26
C VAL A 117 -0.09 -17.30 -12.85
N GLU A 118 -1.20 -17.47 -12.15
CA GLU A 118 -1.20 -18.16 -10.85
C GLU A 118 -0.84 -19.64 -11.05
N VAL A 119 0.08 -20.11 -10.22
CA VAL A 119 0.52 -21.50 -10.24
C VAL A 119 0.44 -22.15 -8.88
N HIS A 120 0.20 -23.46 -8.89
CA HIS A 120 0.24 -24.30 -7.70
C HIS A 120 1.27 -25.42 -7.90
N THR A 121 2.07 -25.69 -6.88
CA THR A 121 2.96 -26.85 -6.86
C THR A 121 3.03 -27.45 -5.46
N ALA A 122 3.20 -28.77 -5.35
CA ALA A 122 3.22 -29.44 -4.07
C ALA A 122 4.31 -30.53 -4.02
N GLY A 123 5.10 -30.53 -2.94
CA GLY A 123 6.24 -31.41 -2.79
C GLY A 123 6.81 -31.47 -1.37
N PHE A 124 8.02 -32.00 -1.22
CA PHE A 124 8.60 -32.34 0.09
C PHE A 124 9.91 -31.58 0.38
N PRO A 125 9.84 -30.26 0.64
CA PRO A 125 11.03 -29.42 0.82
C PRO A 125 11.77 -29.73 2.13
N LEU A 126 13.07 -29.44 2.15
CA LEU A 126 13.95 -29.68 3.28
C LEU A 126 13.53 -28.88 4.54
N TRP A 127 13.07 -27.64 4.37
CA TRP A 127 12.63 -26.80 5.50
C TRP A 127 11.42 -27.34 6.26
N LYS A 128 10.68 -28.28 5.67
CA LYS A 128 9.56 -29.01 6.28
C LYS A 128 9.98 -30.31 6.96
N ARG A 129 11.29 -30.54 7.18
CA ARG A 129 11.79 -31.73 7.88
C ARG A 129 11.39 -31.72 9.35
N ARG A 130 10.77 -32.80 9.81
CA ARG A 130 10.35 -33.04 11.19
C ARG A 130 10.92 -34.35 11.70
N SER A 131 10.95 -34.51 13.03
CA SER A 131 11.28 -35.76 13.69
C SER A 131 10.01 -36.37 14.27
N GLY A 132 9.74 -37.63 13.95
CA GLY A 132 8.62 -38.38 14.50
C GLY A 132 8.87 -38.83 15.94
N PRO A 133 7.84 -39.31 16.65
CA PRO A 133 7.95 -39.83 18.02
C PRO A 133 8.93 -41.01 18.16
N ASP A 134 9.20 -41.72 17.07
CA ASP A 134 10.12 -42.85 16.96
C ASP A 134 11.57 -42.44 16.60
N GLY A 135 11.84 -41.13 16.53
CA GLY A 135 13.15 -40.57 16.16
C GLY A 135 13.45 -40.61 14.66
N ARG A 136 12.54 -41.11 13.81
CA ARG A 136 12.72 -41.08 12.35
C ARG A 136 12.46 -39.68 11.83
N GLN A 137 13.30 -39.23 10.89
CA GLN A 137 13.08 -37.96 10.21
C GLN A 137 12.25 -38.15 8.95
N PHE A 138 11.26 -37.29 8.76
CA PHE A 138 10.42 -37.22 7.57
C PHE A 138 10.27 -35.76 7.11
N ARG A 139 9.80 -35.55 5.89
CA ARG A 139 9.50 -34.21 5.36
C ARG A 139 8.00 -34.09 5.17
N GLU A 140 7.42 -33.03 5.71
CA GLU A 140 6.01 -32.74 5.48
C GLU A 140 5.76 -32.31 4.03
N LEU A 141 4.60 -32.69 3.51
CA LEU A 141 4.10 -32.16 2.26
C LEU A 141 3.88 -30.65 2.40
N HIS A 142 4.31 -29.89 1.40
CA HIS A 142 4.04 -28.48 1.31
C HIS A 142 3.54 -28.12 -0.07
N GLN A 143 2.38 -27.47 -0.09
CA GLN A 143 1.86 -26.76 -1.24
C GLN A 143 2.43 -25.34 -1.23
N ALA A 144 3.09 -24.98 -2.32
CA ALA A 144 3.56 -23.64 -2.60
C ALA A 144 2.67 -23.04 -3.71
N ASP A 145 1.90 -22.03 -3.32
CA ASP A 145 1.08 -21.23 -4.22
C ASP A 145 1.89 -19.99 -4.62
N GLY A 146 1.89 -19.67 -5.91
CA GLY A 146 2.77 -18.67 -6.46
C GLY A 146 2.32 -18.13 -7.81
N THR A 147 3.19 -17.37 -8.45
CA THR A 147 2.95 -16.85 -9.80
C THR A 147 4.12 -17.16 -10.73
N VAL A 148 3.82 -17.30 -12.01
CA VAL A 148 4.80 -17.36 -13.09
C VAL A 148 4.59 -16.15 -14.00
N ALA A 149 5.64 -15.37 -14.19
CA ALA A 149 5.66 -14.33 -15.22
C ALA A 149 6.11 -14.95 -16.55
N ALA A 150 5.27 -14.88 -17.58
CA ALA A 150 5.46 -15.57 -18.86
C ALA A 150 6.72 -15.13 -19.62
N LEU A 151 7.20 -13.90 -19.36
CA LEU A 151 8.38 -13.31 -19.99
C LEU A 151 9.66 -13.44 -19.14
N SER A 152 9.57 -14.04 -17.94
CA SER A 152 10.77 -14.34 -17.14
C SER A 152 11.48 -15.56 -17.68
N ASN A 153 12.82 -15.58 -17.54
CA ASN A 153 13.66 -16.73 -17.91
C ASN A 153 13.58 -17.18 -19.39
N LEU A 154 13.21 -16.30 -20.32
CA LEU A 154 13.11 -16.61 -21.77
C LEU A 154 14.43 -17.12 -22.36
N ARG A 155 15.58 -16.60 -21.91
CA ARG A 155 16.90 -17.03 -22.38
C ARG A 155 17.20 -18.49 -22.04
N THR A 156 16.75 -18.95 -20.87
CA THR A 156 16.97 -20.32 -20.39
C THR A 156 15.82 -21.25 -20.77
N GLY A 157 14.69 -20.71 -21.26
CA GLY A 157 13.51 -21.51 -21.62
C GLY A 157 12.80 -22.13 -20.41
N THR A 158 12.93 -21.52 -19.23
CA THR A 158 12.34 -22.00 -17.97
C THR A 158 11.27 -21.02 -17.46
N LEU A 159 10.51 -21.43 -16.44
CA LEU A 159 9.58 -20.57 -15.71
C LEU A 159 10.24 -20.14 -14.41
N GLU A 160 10.22 -18.83 -14.13
CA GLU A 160 10.44 -18.31 -12.78
C GLU A 160 9.13 -18.39 -12.01
N ILE A 161 9.11 -19.18 -10.93
CA ILE A 161 7.99 -19.25 -10.00
C ILE A 161 8.31 -18.39 -8.78
N THR A 162 7.48 -17.39 -8.55
CA THR A 162 7.49 -16.59 -7.32
C THR A 162 6.61 -17.27 -6.27
N VAL A 163 7.19 -17.68 -5.14
CA VAL A 163 6.48 -18.29 -4.00
C VAL A 163 6.81 -17.55 -2.70
N PRO A 164 5.97 -17.66 -1.65
CA PRO A 164 6.34 -17.18 -0.32
C PRO A 164 7.68 -17.73 0.15
N VAL A 165 8.48 -16.89 0.80
CA VAL A 165 9.81 -17.27 1.31
C VAL A 165 9.68 -18.44 2.29
N ALA A 166 10.58 -19.43 2.16
CA ALA A 166 10.66 -20.56 3.10
C ALA A 166 10.80 -20.08 4.54
N ALA A 167 9.96 -20.58 5.45
CA ALA A 167 9.91 -20.13 6.85
C ALA A 167 11.16 -20.46 7.67
N ALA A 168 12.02 -21.35 7.17
CA ALA A 168 13.30 -21.70 7.78
C ALA A 168 14.32 -22.09 6.71
N ASP A 169 15.61 -21.84 6.96
CA ASP A 169 16.73 -22.37 6.18
C ASP A 169 17.59 -23.28 7.07
N PRO A 170 17.21 -24.57 7.22
CA PRO A 170 17.81 -25.46 8.21
C PRO A 170 19.23 -25.92 7.85
N ASP A 171 19.68 -25.70 6.60
CA ASP A 171 21.01 -26.06 6.14
C ASP A 171 21.52 -25.02 5.12
N PRO A 172 22.39 -24.08 5.53
CA PRO A 172 22.94 -23.07 4.63
C PRO A 172 23.78 -23.65 3.47
N ALA A 173 24.15 -24.93 3.48
CA ALA A 173 24.88 -25.57 2.37
C ALA A 173 23.94 -26.14 1.28
N VAL A 174 22.64 -26.30 1.55
CA VAL A 174 21.67 -26.90 0.62
C VAL A 174 20.38 -26.10 0.59
N SER A 175 19.82 -25.82 -0.60
CA SER A 175 18.54 -25.11 -0.76
C SER A 175 17.46 -25.58 0.24
N PRO A 176 16.75 -24.66 0.94
CA PRO A 176 15.64 -25.05 1.84
C PRO A 176 14.50 -25.73 1.07
N TRP A 177 14.40 -25.46 -0.23
CA TRP A 177 13.47 -26.08 -1.16
C TRP A 177 13.95 -27.42 -1.72
N SER A 178 15.15 -27.88 -1.34
CA SER A 178 15.67 -29.20 -1.75
C SER A 178 14.67 -30.29 -1.42
N GLY A 179 14.23 -31.02 -2.44
CA GLY A 179 13.13 -32.00 -2.37
C GLY A 179 11.84 -31.59 -3.05
N MET A 180 11.67 -30.31 -3.43
CA MET A 180 10.59 -29.88 -4.33
C MET A 180 10.85 -30.25 -5.79
N SER A 181 12.12 -30.44 -6.17
CA SER A 181 12.50 -30.80 -7.53
C SER A 181 11.74 -32.03 -8.02
N GLY A 182 11.10 -31.90 -9.18
CA GLY A 182 10.20 -32.87 -9.78
C GLY A 182 8.71 -32.67 -9.48
N ALA A 183 8.34 -31.74 -8.59
CA ALA A 183 6.93 -31.38 -8.37
C ALA A 183 6.29 -30.79 -9.65
N ALA A 184 5.07 -31.21 -9.97
CA ALA A 184 4.32 -30.65 -11.09
C ALA A 184 3.87 -29.21 -10.79
N VAL A 185 3.87 -28.36 -11.80
CA VAL A 185 3.45 -26.96 -11.75
C VAL A 185 2.12 -26.83 -12.49
N TRP A 186 1.09 -26.36 -11.79
CA TRP A 186 -0.29 -26.35 -12.26
C TRP A 186 -0.79 -24.95 -12.53
N VAL A 187 -1.55 -24.78 -13.61
CA VAL A 187 -2.39 -23.60 -13.90
C VAL A 187 -3.81 -24.10 -14.13
N GLY A 188 -4.72 -23.82 -13.20
CA GLY A 188 -6.05 -24.41 -13.20
C GLY A 188 -5.97 -25.94 -13.31
N PRO A 189 -6.62 -26.58 -14.31
CA PRO A 189 -6.56 -28.03 -14.48
C PRO A 189 -5.30 -28.53 -15.22
N HIS A 190 -4.40 -27.65 -15.71
CA HIS A 190 -3.30 -28.03 -16.61
C HIS A 190 -1.94 -28.06 -15.91
N ILE A 191 -1.15 -29.10 -16.19
CA ILE A 191 0.29 -29.12 -15.87
C ILE A 191 1.04 -28.35 -16.96
N VAL A 192 1.76 -27.29 -16.58
CA VAL A 192 2.55 -26.45 -17.49
C VAL A 192 4.06 -26.66 -17.37
N GLY A 193 4.50 -27.24 -16.25
CA GLY A 193 5.92 -27.39 -15.96
C GLY A 193 6.22 -28.37 -14.83
N VAL A 194 7.51 -28.55 -14.57
CA VAL A 194 8.05 -29.36 -13.46
C VAL A 194 9.14 -28.55 -12.76
N VAL A 195 9.09 -28.46 -11.43
CA VAL A 195 10.12 -27.75 -10.65
C VAL A 195 11.48 -28.43 -10.88
N ALA A 196 12.47 -27.68 -11.33
CA ALA A 196 13.82 -28.17 -11.56
C ALA A 196 14.71 -27.84 -10.36
N GLU A 197 14.98 -26.56 -10.13
CA GLU A 197 15.94 -26.12 -9.12
C GLU A 197 15.54 -24.80 -8.45
N HIS A 198 16.29 -24.43 -7.41
CA HIS A 198 16.19 -23.15 -6.73
C HIS A 198 17.56 -22.48 -6.77
N HIS A 199 17.66 -21.33 -7.44
CA HIS A 199 18.86 -20.51 -7.43
C HIS A 199 18.83 -19.57 -6.23
N ARG A 200 19.57 -19.93 -5.17
CA ARG A 200 19.63 -19.14 -3.92
C ARG A 200 19.97 -17.66 -4.12
N GLY A 201 20.75 -17.32 -5.15
CA GLY A 201 21.10 -15.93 -5.49
C GLY A 201 19.93 -15.07 -5.97
N GLU A 202 18.83 -15.70 -6.40
CA GLU A 202 17.58 -15.04 -6.82
C GLU A 202 16.59 -14.86 -5.65
N GLY A 203 16.97 -15.31 -4.45
CA GLY A 203 16.20 -15.19 -3.22
C GLY A 203 15.38 -16.44 -2.88
N LEU A 204 15.10 -16.63 -1.60
CA LEU A 204 14.43 -17.81 -1.05
C LEU A 204 12.94 -17.96 -1.43
N GLY A 205 12.40 -17.01 -2.21
CA GLY A 205 11.03 -17.00 -2.74
C GLY A 205 10.95 -17.21 -4.25
N ARG A 206 12.02 -17.72 -4.88
CA ARG A 206 12.08 -18.01 -6.31
C ARG A 206 12.38 -19.49 -6.55
N LEU A 207 11.63 -20.14 -7.44
CA LEU A 207 11.88 -21.50 -7.91
C LEU A 207 11.93 -21.51 -9.43
N THR A 208 12.78 -22.34 -10.01
CA THR A 208 12.86 -22.53 -11.46
C THR A 208 12.11 -23.79 -11.84
N ALA A 209 11.24 -23.72 -12.86
CA ALA A 209 10.58 -24.88 -13.42
C ALA A 209 10.84 -25.03 -14.91
N VAL A 210 11.01 -26.27 -15.36
CA VAL A 210 11.07 -26.60 -16.77
C VAL A 210 9.68 -26.45 -17.39
N ARG A 211 9.66 -25.87 -18.58
CA ARG A 211 8.49 -25.68 -19.43
C ARG A 211 8.18 -26.94 -20.24
N ILE A 212 6.98 -27.51 -20.10
CA ILE A 212 6.58 -28.71 -20.87
C ILE A 212 6.55 -28.42 -22.37
N ASP A 213 6.07 -27.25 -22.79
CA ASP A 213 6.04 -26.85 -24.20
C ASP A 213 7.44 -26.66 -24.79
N HIS A 214 8.35 -26.02 -24.04
CA HIS A 214 9.74 -25.85 -24.45
C HIS A 214 10.45 -27.20 -24.60
N ALA A 215 10.29 -28.10 -23.63
CA ALA A 215 10.85 -29.44 -23.68
C ALA A 215 10.33 -30.23 -24.89
N LEU A 216 9.02 -30.20 -25.16
CA LEU A 216 8.42 -30.91 -26.30
C LEU A 216 8.88 -30.37 -27.65
N ARG A 217 9.16 -29.06 -27.77
CA ARG A 217 9.75 -28.44 -28.97
C ARG A 217 11.21 -28.87 -29.17
N GLY A 218 11.97 -28.96 -28.07
CA GLY A 218 13.41 -29.18 -28.12
C GLY A 218 13.86 -30.64 -28.17
N ILE A 219 13.06 -31.61 -27.70
CA ILE A 219 13.39 -33.03 -27.81
C ILE A 219 13.18 -33.54 -29.25
N GLY A 220 14.06 -34.45 -29.69
CA GLY A 220 13.97 -35.05 -31.02
C GLY A 220 12.76 -35.98 -31.19
N GLU A 221 12.35 -36.22 -32.44
CA GLU A 221 11.11 -36.96 -32.79
C GLU A 221 11.00 -38.33 -32.12
N ARG A 222 12.10 -39.11 -32.09
CA ARG A 222 12.12 -40.42 -31.41
C ARG A 222 11.85 -40.33 -29.91
N SER A 223 12.39 -39.30 -29.25
CA SER A 223 12.17 -39.06 -27.81
C SER A 223 10.74 -38.59 -27.55
N ARG A 224 10.19 -37.75 -28.44
CA ARG A 224 8.80 -37.30 -28.40
C ARG A 224 7.80 -38.45 -28.55
N SER A 225 8.04 -39.38 -29.49
CA SER A 225 7.19 -40.57 -29.64
C SER A 225 7.21 -41.47 -28.40
N ALA A 226 8.39 -41.71 -27.82
CA ALA A 226 8.52 -42.49 -26.59
C ALA A 226 7.82 -41.80 -25.39
N LEU A 227 7.87 -40.47 -25.32
CA LEU A 227 7.17 -39.70 -24.29
C LEU A 227 5.64 -39.74 -24.47
N ALA A 228 5.14 -39.71 -25.71
CA ALA A 228 3.71 -39.78 -26.02
C ALA A 228 3.06 -41.14 -25.69
N GLU A 229 3.85 -42.21 -25.59
CA GLU A 229 3.37 -43.50 -25.07
C GLU A 229 3.15 -43.49 -23.54
N LEU A 230 3.82 -42.57 -22.84
CA LEU A 230 3.82 -42.49 -21.37
C LEU A 230 2.92 -41.36 -20.84
N LEU A 231 2.85 -40.25 -21.58
CA LEU A 231 2.08 -39.05 -21.23
C LEU A 231 0.98 -38.80 -22.26
N PRO A 232 -0.20 -38.32 -21.85
CA PRO A 232 -1.31 -37.96 -22.75
C PRO A 232 -1.04 -36.64 -23.50
N VAL A 233 0.13 -36.48 -24.13
CA VAL A 233 0.53 -35.29 -24.87
C VAL A 233 1.07 -35.68 -26.24
N ALA A 234 0.38 -35.26 -27.30
CA ALA A 234 0.72 -35.62 -28.68
C ALA A 234 1.85 -34.75 -29.28
N GLY A 235 2.02 -33.51 -28.82
CA GLY A 235 3.03 -32.58 -29.32
C GLY A 235 2.83 -31.14 -28.82
N PRO A 236 3.80 -30.22 -29.05
CA PRO A 236 3.74 -28.85 -28.50
C PRO A 236 2.59 -28.00 -29.07
N GLU A 237 2.19 -28.24 -30.32
CA GLU A 237 1.07 -27.55 -31.00
C GLU A 237 -0.31 -27.92 -30.41
N ALA A 238 -0.39 -29.07 -29.72
CA ALA A 238 -1.63 -29.57 -29.12
C ALA A 238 -1.85 -29.03 -27.69
N LEU A 239 -0.89 -28.28 -27.13
CA LEU A 239 -1.00 -27.74 -25.78
C LEU A 239 -1.86 -26.47 -25.78
N PRO A 240 -2.97 -26.43 -25.02
CA PRO A 240 -3.73 -25.21 -24.85
C PRO A 240 -2.83 -24.15 -24.18
N ASP A 241 -2.84 -22.94 -24.76
CA ASP A 241 -2.17 -21.80 -24.16
C ASP A 241 -2.99 -21.30 -22.98
N VAL A 242 -2.49 -21.50 -21.77
CA VAL A 242 -3.14 -21.06 -20.53
C VAL A 242 -3.00 -19.56 -20.30
N THR A 243 -2.23 -18.85 -21.15
CA THR A 243 -2.15 -17.38 -21.20
C THR A 243 -3.09 -16.76 -22.24
N ALA A 244 -3.71 -17.58 -23.10
CA ALA A 244 -4.71 -17.08 -24.03
C ALA A 244 -5.92 -16.63 -23.23
N LEU A 245 -6.23 -15.33 -23.32
CA LEU A 245 -7.38 -14.69 -22.67
C LEU A 245 -8.56 -15.67 -22.58
N PRO A 246 -8.99 -16.09 -21.39
CA PRO A 246 -10.41 -16.20 -21.20
C PRO A 246 -10.93 -14.76 -21.34
N GLY A 247 -11.92 -14.56 -22.23
CA GLY A 247 -12.95 -13.58 -21.94
C GLY A 247 -13.52 -13.80 -20.53
N PRO A 248 -14.46 -12.95 -20.06
CA PRO A 248 -14.90 -12.89 -18.66
C PRO A 248 -14.96 -14.29 -18.01
N ARG A 249 -14.22 -14.43 -16.91
CA ARG A 249 -14.05 -15.67 -16.13
C ARG A 249 -15.37 -16.47 -16.09
N PRO A 250 -15.35 -17.81 -16.30
CA PRO A 250 -16.48 -18.64 -15.92
C PRO A 250 -16.70 -18.46 -14.41
N SER A 251 -17.89 -17.95 -14.09
CA SER A 251 -18.40 -17.69 -12.75
C SER A 251 -18.37 -18.95 -11.88
N GLY A 252 -17.42 -19.00 -10.95
CA GLY A 252 -17.64 -19.43 -9.57
C GLY A 252 -17.31 -18.23 -8.66
N PRO A 253 -17.92 -18.07 -7.48
CA PRO A 253 -17.92 -16.79 -6.77
C PRO A 253 -16.53 -16.47 -6.24
N VAL A 254 -15.78 -15.65 -6.98
CA VAL A 254 -14.59 -14.95 -6.47
C VAL A 254 -15.13 -13.71 -5.79
N GLY A 255 -15.21 -13.74 -4.47
CA GLY A 255 -15.64 -12.57 -3.71
C GLY A 255 -14.74 -11.36 -3.97
N SER A 256 -15.30 -10.16 -3.91
CA SER A 256 -14.55 -8.90 -4.03
C SER A 256 -13.47 -8.82 -2.96
N ARG A 257 -12.29 -8.27 -3.26
CA ARG A 257 -11.31 -7.98 -2.22
C ARG A 257 -11.86 -6.86 -1.31
N VAL A 258 -11.92 -7.11 -0.01
CA VAL A 258 -12.41 -6.15 0.98
C VAL A 258 -11.24 -5.61 1.80
N ILE A 259 -11.06 -4.28 1.81
CA ILE A 259 -10.09 -3.58 2.66
C ILE A 259 -10.84 -2.70 3.66
N GLY A 260 -10.30 -2.56 4.87
CA GLY A 260 -10.90 -1.78 5.95
C GLY A 260 -11.75 -2.61 6.91
N LEU A 261 -12.02 -2.06 8.09
CA LEU A 261 -12.82 -2.72 9.11
C LEU A 261 -14.32 -2.64 8.77
N PRO A 262 -15.13 -3.65 9.12
CA PRO A 262 -16.58 -3.57 8.98
C PRO A 262 -17.14 -2.35 9.73
N VAL A 263 -17.95 -1.53 9.05
CA VAL A 263 -18.53 -0.31 9.63
C VAL A 263 -19.68 -0.60 10.60
N ALA A 264 -20.30 -1.78 10.51
CA ALA A 264 -21.33 -2.27 11.43
C ALA A 264 -21.01 -3.70 11.85
N HIS A 265 -21.33 -4.01 13.11
CA HIS A 265 -21.10 -5.32 13.73
C HIS A 265 -22.45 -6.01 13.98
N GLY A 266 -22.48 -7.35 14.01
CA GLY A 266 -23.71 -8.10 14.30
C GLY A 266 -24.70 -8.19 13.15
N LEU A 267 -24.22 -8.30 11.89
CA LEU A 267 -25.08 -8.51 10.71
C LEU A 267 -25.97 -9.76 10.80
N GLU A 268 -25.70 -10.69 11.72
CA GLU A 268 -26.56 -11.85 11.99
C GLU A 268 -27.97 -11.43 12.43
N LEU A 269 -28.12 -10.27 13.10
CA LEU A 269 -29.41 -9.72 13.53
C LEU A 269 -30.04 -8.76 12.49
N PHE A 270 -29.42 -8.60 11.32
CA PHE A 270 -29.92 -7.71 10.28
C PHE A 270 -31.25 -8.24 9.71
N LYS A 271 -32.28 -7.39 9.66
CA LYS A 271 -33.56 -7.72 9.02
C LYS A 271 -33.67 -7.08 7.65
N ASP A 272 -34.33 -7.81 6.76
CA ASP A 272 -34.24 -7.60 5.31
C ASP A 272 -34.96 -6.33 4.85
N ARG A 273 -34.27 -5.19 5.02
CA ARG A 273 -34.57 -3.83 4.52
C ARG A 273 -34.63 -3.76 2.99
N THR A 274 -35.51 -4.55 2.39
CA THR A 274 -35.43 -4.94 0.97
C THR A 274 -35.53 -3.74 0.05
N GLU A 275 -36.51 -2.85 0.27
CA GLU A 275 -36.68 -1.63 -0.54
C GLU A 275 -35.44 -0.72 -0.51
N ALA A 276 -34.86 -0.49 0.68
CA ALA A 276 -33.68 0.34 0.84
C ALA A 276 -32.44 -0.29 0.19
N ARG A 277 -32.22 -1.60 0.40
CA ARG A 277 -31.12 -2.33 -0.24
C ARG A 277 -31.25 -2.30 -1.76
N GLU A 278 -32.44 -2.55 -2.29
CA GLU A 278 -32.72 -2.50 -3.73
C GLU A 278 -32.50 -1.11 -4.31
N ALA A 279 -32.90 -0.05 -3.58
CA ALA A 279 -32.65 1.32 -4.00
C ALA A 279 -31.15 1.63 -4.06
N ILE A 280 -30.40 1.28 -3.01
CA ILE A 280 -28.94 1.41 -2.99
C ILE A 280 -28.32 0.60 -4.12
N GLY A 281 -28.72 -0.65 -4.33
CA GLY A 281 -28.22 -1.47 -5.44
C GLY A 281 -28.55 -0.88 -6.81
N ARG A 282 -29.71 -0.23 -6.98
CA ARG A 282 -30.10 0.42 -8.25
C ARG A 282 -29.19 1.61 -8.56
N HIS A 283 -28.96 2.50 -7.58
CA HIS A 283 -28.02 3.62 -7.71
C HIS A 283 -26.56 3.14 -7.82
N LEU A 284 -26.22 2.10 -7.04
CA LEU A 284 -25.14 1.12 -7.18
C LEU A 284 -24.75 0.84 -8.62
N ARG A 285 -25.73 0.45 -9.45
CA ARG A 285 -25.51 -0.02 -10.82
C ARG A 285 -25.41 1.12 -11.85
N ASP A 286 -26.01 2.27 -11.56
CA ASP A 286 -26.12 3.36 -12.53
C ASP A 286 -24.75 4.02 -12.80
N PRO A 287 -24.20 3.94 -14.03
CA PRO A 287 -22.91 4.57 -14.38
C PRO A 287 -22.97 6.09 -14.45
N ALA A 288 -24.13 6.73 -14.28
CA ALA A 288 -24.22 8.18 -14.04
C ALA A 288 -24.08 8.55 -12.57
N VAL A 289 -24.35 7.63 -11.64
CA VAL A 289 -24.22 7.89 -10.19
C VAL A 289 -22.79 7.61 -9.74
N ARG A 290 -22.15 8.60 -9.12
CA ARG A 290 -20.82 8.52 -8.49
C ARG A 290 -20.90 8.39 -6.98
N MET A 291 -21.95 8.94 -6.37
CA MET A 291 -22.13 8.95 -4.92
C MET A 291 -23.57 8.55 -4.55
N VAL A 292 -23.71 7.60 -3.61
CA VAL A 292 -24.99 7.25 -2.99
C VAL A 292 -24.88 7.58 -1.51
N THR A 293 -25.77 8.43 -1.00
CA THR A 293 -25.80 8.77 0.42
C THR A 293 -27.03 8.15 1.08
N ILE A 294 -26.82 7.41 2.15
CA ILE A 294 -27.89 6.92 3.02
C ILE A 294 -28.07 7.94 4.15
N THR A 295 -29.23 8.58 4.19
CA THR A 295 -29.56 9.58 5.21
C THR A 295 -30.64 9.07 6.16
N GLY A 296 -30.73 9.67 7.34
CA GLY A 296 -31.72 9.27 8.34
C GLY A 296 -31.24 9.51 9.78
N ARG A 297 -32.17 9.43 10.72
CA ARG A 297 -31.90 9.71 12.14
C ARG A 297 -30.95 8.65 12.76
N ARG A 298 -30.44 8.93 13.96
CA ARG A 298 -29.60 7.98 14.73
C ARG A 298 -30.39 6.69 15.02
N GLY A 299 -29.72 5.54 15.00
CA GLY A 299 -30.32 4.24 15.31
C GLY A 299 -31.19 3.60 14.21
N MET A 300 -31.41 4.28 13.08
CA MET A 300 -32.24 3.78 11.96
C MET A 300 -31.61 2.62 11.17
N GLY A 301 -30.36 2.26 11.46
CA GLY A 301 -29.64 1.17 10.79
C GLY A 301 -28.95 1.55 9.48
N LYS A 302 -28.62 2.83 9.25
CA LYS A 302 -27.90 3.29 8.04
C LYS A 302 -26.61 2.49 7.79
N SER A 303 -25.74 2.44 8.79
CA SER A 303 -24.46 1.70 8.75
C SER A 303 -24.69 0.20 8.57
N ALA A 304 -25.75 -0.36 9.16
CA ALA A 304 -26.10 -1.77 9.02
C ALA A 304 -26.58 -2.11 7.60
N VAL A 305 -27.40 -1.25 6.98
CA VAL A 305 -27.84 -1.41 5.59
C VAL A 305 -26.64 -1.25 4.64
N ALA A 306 -25.79 -0.25 4.83
CA ALA A 306 -24.56 -0.07 4.04
C ALA A 306 -23.65 -1.29 4.16
N ALA A 307 -23.37 -1.75 5.39
CA ALA A 307 -22.55 -2.93 5.65
C ALA A 307 -23.16 -4.19 5.03
N LYS A 308 -24.49 -4.36 5.07
CA LYS A 308 -25.14 -5.51 4.43
C LYS A 308 -25.03 -5.45 2.91
N VAL A 309 -25.17 -4.28 2.29
CA VAL A 309 -24.95 -4.12 0.86
C VAL A 309 -23.50 -4.43 0.49
N MET A 310 -22.52 -3.92 1.24
CA MET A 310 -21.10 -4.25 1.03
C MET A 310 -20.82 -5.75 1.21
N ASP A 311 -21.44 -6.40 2.20
CA ASP A 311 -21.35 -7.86 2.43
C ASP A 311 -21.92 -8.66 1.25
N MET A 312 -23.09 -8.28 0.74
CA MET A 312 -23.67 -8.91 -0.46
C MET A 312 -22.72 -8.75 -1.66
N LEU A 313 -22.25 -7.52 -1.91
CA LEU A 313 -21.32 -7.24 -3.00
C LEU A 313 -20.02 -8.05 -2.87
N ALA A 314 -19.52 -8.22 -1.64
CA ALA A 314 -18.32 -9.00 -1.35
C ALA A 314 -18.48 -10.47 -1.73
N HIS A 315 -19.70 -11.01 -1.68
CA HIS A 315 -20.02 -12.38 -2.11
C HIS A 315 -20.49 -12.46 -3.58
N GLY A 316 -20.41 -11.35 -4.32
CA GLY A 316 -20.87 -11.25 -5.71
C GLY A 316 -22.39 -11.15 -5.87
N GLU A 317 -23.11 -10.91 -4.78
CA GLU A 317 -24.56 -10.75 -4.75
C GLU A 317 -24.93 -9.26 -4.87
N TRP A 318 -25.88 -8.94 -5.74
CA TRP A 318 -26.40 -7.58 -5.87
C TRP A 318 -27.79 -7.47 -5.23
N PRO A 319 -28.11 -6.37 -4.53
CA PRO A 319 -29.47 -6.14 -4.03
C PRO A 319 -30.52 -6.06 -5.15
N GLY A 320 -31.54 -6.93 -5.10
CA GLY A 320 -32.64 -7.02 -6.06
C GLY A 320 -32.35 -7.92 -7.28
N ASP A 321 -33.34 -8.11 -8.15
CA ASP A 321 -33.33 -9.15 -9.20
C ASP A 321 -32.45 -8.88 -10.44
N ALA A 322 -31.79 -7.72 -10.52
CA ALA A 322 -31.00 -7.34 -11.69
C ALA A 322 -29.52 -7.78 -11.55
N PRO A 323 -29.02 -8.68 -12.42
CA PRO A 323 -27.63 -9.10 -12.39
C PRO A 323 -26.70 -7.96 -12.84
N ALA A 324 -25.60 -7.76 -12.12
CA ALA A 324 -24.54 -6.82 -12.47
C ALA A 324 -23.17 -7.45 -12.16
N ALA A 325 -22.11 -6.96 -12.80
CA ALA A 325 -20.76 -7.43 -12.52
C ALA A 325 -20.39 -7.16 -11.05
N ALA A 326 -19.83 -8.16 -10.36
CA ALA A 326 -19.37 -7.98 -8.99
C ALA A 326 -18.26 -6.91 -8.96
N PRO A 327 -18.24 -6.03 -7.93
CA PRO A 327 -17.13 -5.11 -7.74
C PRO A 327 -15.80 -5.86 -7.67
N VAL A 328 -14.75 -5.29 -8.27
CA VAL A 328 -13.40 -5.85 -8.18
C VAL A 328 -12.77 -5.58 -6.80
N GLY A 329 -13.24 -4.54 -6.13
CA GLY A 329 -12.77 -4.16 -4.80
C GLY A 329 -13.81 -3.41 -3.99
N LEU A 330 -13.75 -3.59 -2.68
CA LEU A 330 -14.57 -2.93 -1.68
C LEU A 330 -13.67 -2.31 -0.61
N VAL A 331 -13.88 -1.04 -0.29
CA VAL A 331 -13.12 -0.31 0.71
C VAL A 331 -14.06 0.21 1.78
N ASN A 332 -13.81 -0.12 3.04
CA ASN A 332 -14.62 0.32 4.19
C ASN A 332 -13.86 1.36 5.02
N LEU A 333 -14.39 2.57 5.08
CA LEU A 333 -13.86 3.67 5.87
C LEU A 333 -14.94 4.18 6.83
N SER A 334 -14.54 4.53 8.04
CA SER A 334 -15.44 5.15 9.02
C SER A 334 -14.65 6.11 9.89
N THR A 335 -15.24 7.27 10.19
CA THR A 335 -14.66 8.24 11.15
C THR A 335 -14.49 7.64 12.54
N ARG A 336 -15.19 6.53 12.82
CA ARG A 336 -15.18 5.83 14.10
C ARG A 336 -14.23 4.63 14.13
N THR A 337 -13.78 4.11 12.99
CA THR A 337 -12.87 2.95 12.94
C THR A 337 -11.48 3.30 12.39
N SER A 338 -11.35 3.33 11.06
CA SER A 338 -10.10 3.59 10.35
C SER A 338 -9.77 5.07 10.17
N GLY A 339 -10.73 5.96 10.48
CA GLY A 339 -10.71 7.35 10.04
C GLY A 339 -11.10 7.49 8.57
N ILE A 340 -11.35 8.74 8.17
CA ILE A 340 -11.57 9.14 6.78
C ILE A 340 -10.63 10.31 6.49
N SER A 341 -9.58 10.04 5.70
CA SER A 341 -8.64 11.02 5.16
C SER A 341 -8.36 10.68 3.70
N LEU A 342 -7.88 11.67 2.93
CA LEU A 342 -7.48 11.45 1.54
C LEU A 342 -6.38 10.39 1.44
N GLU A 343 -5.38 10.46 2.31
CA GLU A 343 -4.34 9.44 2.47
C GLU A 343 -4.95 8.03 2.62
N ARG A 344 -5.89 7.86 3.56
CA ARG A 344 -6.46 6.55 3.84
C ARG A 344 -7.28 6.04 2.66
N VAL A 345 -8.06 6.91 2.03
CA VAL A 345 -8.81 6.60 0.82
C VAL A 345 -7.87 6.10 -0.27
N PHE A 346 -6.77 6.82 -0.53
CA PHE A 346 -5.81 6.46 -1.56
C PHE A 346 -5.18 5.09 -1.30
N LEU A 347 -4.65 4.88 -0.09
CA LEU A 347 -3.90 3.68 0.26
C LEU A 347 -4.80 2.44 0.34
N ASP A 348 -6.00 2.56 0.90
CA ASP A 348 -6.92 1.42 0.98
C ASP A 348 -7.48 1.04 -0.39
N CYS A 349 -7.71 2.04 -1.26
CA CYS A 349 -8.00 1.77 -2.66
C CYS A 349 -6.80 1.12 -3.37
N ALA A 350 -5.57 1.56 -3.16
CA ALA A 350 -4.39 0.94 -3.75
C ALA A 350 -4.25 -0.54 -3.35
N ARG A 351 -4.45 -0.86 -2.06
CA ARG A 351 -4.47 -2.24 -1.52
C ARG A 351 -5.54 -3.11 -2.17
N VAL A 352 -6.73 -2.54 -2.43
CA VAL A 352 -7.83 -3.29 -3.04
C VAL A 352 -7.48 -3.79 -4.43
N LEU A 353 -6.61 -3.08 -5.15
CA LEU A 353 -6.27 -3.36 -6.55
C LEU A 353 -5.24 -4.47 -6.76
N GLY A 354 -4.47 -4.87 -5.74
CA GLY A 354 -3.36 -5.83 -5.96
C GLY A 354 -2.06 -5.37 -5.35
N PRO A 355 -1.18 -6.29 -4.91
CA PRO A 355 0.17 -5.93 -4.47
C PRO A 355 0.98 -5.15 -5.52
N GLU A 356 0.77 -5.43 -6.81
CA GLU A 356 1.46 -4.73 -7.90
C GLU A 356 0.99 -3.28 -8.05
N SER A 357 -0.33 -3.08 -8.16
CA SER A 357 -0.94 -1.75 -8.19
C SER A 357 -0.66 -0.99 -6.90
N GLU A 358 -0.70 -1.65 -5.75
CA GLU A 358 -0.37 -1.09 -4.45
C GLU A 358 1.07 -0.57 -4.43
N ASN A 359 2.07 -1.38 -4.78
CA ASN A 359 3.47 -0.96 -4.80
C ASN A 359 3.73 0.19 -5.78
N ARG A 360 3.08 0.17 -6.96
CA ARG A 360 3.18 1.27 -7.93
C ARG A 360 2.56 2.55 -7.35
N LEU A 361 1.33 2.49 -6.85
CA LEU A 361 0.59 3.63 -6.34
C LEU A 361 1.21 4.17 -5.04
N LEU A 362 1.84 3.34 -4.21
CA LEU A 362 2.62 3.78 -3.06
C LEU A 362 3.82 4.64 -3.48
N ARG A 363 4.52 4.27 -4.57
CA ARG A 363 5.57 5.11 -5.14
C ARG A 363 5.01 6.43 -5.66
N VAL A 364 3.87 6.40 -6.35
CA VAL A 364 3.17 7.61 -6.81
C VAL A 364 2.79 8.51 -5.63
N TRP A 365 2.25 7.94 -4.55
CA TRP A 365 1.88 8.66 -3.34
C TRP A 365 3.08 9.38 -2.71
N ALA A 366 4.24 8.74 -2.71
CA ALA A 366 5.50 9.27 -2.16
C ALA A 366 6.16 10.38 -3.00
N THR A 367 5.65 10.68 -4.21
CA THR A 367 6.18 11.79 -5.04
C THR A 367 5.62 13.15 -4.64
N ASP A 368 6.28 14.25 -5.03
CA ASP A 368 5.80 15.63 -4.82
C ASP A 368 4.73 16.09 -5.84
N ARG A 369 4.10 15.15 -6.56
CA ARG A 369 3.07 15.46 -7.55
C ARG A 369 1.80 16.02 -6.91
N ASP A 370 1.04 16.77 -7.71
CA ASP A 370 -0.26 17.28 -7.29
C ASP A 370 -1.20 16.13 -6.89
N VAL A 371 -1.98 16.35 -5.83
CA VAL A 371 -2.94 15.36 -5.31
C VAL A 371 -3.93 14.89 -6.37
N ARG A 372 -4.36 15.78 -7.27
CA ARG A 372 -5.30 15.46 -8.33
C ARG A 372 -4.70 14.50 -9.35
N ASP A 373 -3.41 14.66 -9.65
CA ASP A 373 -2.68 13.74 -10.54
C ASP A 373 -2.54 12.36 -9.91
N LYS A 374 -2.20 12.31 -8.61
CA LYS A 374 -2.14 11.07 -7.85
C LYS A 374 -3.50 10.34 -7.88
N LEU A 375 -4.58 11.06 -7.60
CA LEU A 375 -5.94 10.51 -7.67
C LEU A 375 -6.33 10.06 -9.08
N GLY A 376 -5.88 10.79 -10.11
CA GLY A 376 -6.04 10.38 -11.51
C GLY A 376 -5.42 9.02 -11.77
N GLU A 377 -4.15 8.81 -11.37
CA GLU A 377 -3.49 7.51 -11.53
C GLU A 377 -4.14 6.39 -10.71
N LEU A 378 -4.62 6.72 -9.50
CA LEU A 378 -5.37 5.77 -8.70
C LEU A 378 -6.63 5.31 -9.45
N PHE A 379 -7.40 6.24 -10.03
CA PHE A 379 -8.64 5.92 -10.74
C PHE A 379 -8.37 5.19 -12.06
N ASP A 380 -7.32 5.59 -12.79
CA ASP A 380 -6.88 4.90 -14.02
C ASP A 380 -6.42 3.47 -13.73
N ALA A 381 -5.88 3.20 -12.53
CA ALA A 381 -5.49 1.87 -12.10
C ALA A 381 -6.68 0.95 -11.73
N MET A 382 -7.89 1.50 -11.57
CA MET A 382 -9.07 0.71 -11.21
C MET A 382 -9.68 0.05 -12.46
N GLU A 383 -9.22 -1.15 -12.78
CA GLU A 383 -9.81 -1.96 -13.86
C GLU A 383 -11.09 -2.67 -13.38
N GLY A 384 -12.17 -1.91 -13.20
CA GLY A 384 -13.48 -2.39 -12.78
C GLY A 384 -14.09 -1.60 -11.62
N LEU A 385 -15.32 -1.93 -11.25
CA LEU A 385 -16.05 -1.21 -10.21
C LEU A 385 -15.38 -1.41 -8.84
N VAL A 386 -14.90 -0.33 -8.25
CA VAL A 386 -14.52 -0.27 -6.83
C VAL A 386 -15.60 0.52 -6.08
N VAL A 387 -16.13 -0.06 -5.01
CA VAL A 387 -17.09 0.64 -4.12
C VAL A 387 -16.39 1.02 -2.83
N ILE A 388 -16.39 2.32 -2.54
CA ILE A 388 -15.82 2.89 -1.32
C ILE A 388 -16.99 3.23 -0.40
N LEU A 389 -17.02 2.66 0.80
CA LEU A 389 -17.96 2.99 1.86
C LEU A 389 -17.32 4.01 2.81
N MET A 390 -17.99 5.14 3.02
CA MET A 390 -17.66 6.15 4.05
C MET A 390 -18.80 6.24 5.07
N ASP A 391 -18.57 5.69 6.25
CA ASP A 391 -19.56 5.67 7.33
C ASP A 391 -19.37 6.82 8.32
N ASN A 392 -20.49 7.41 8.74
CA ASN A 392 -20.59 8.60 9.62
C ASN A 392 -19.92 9.83 9.01
N LEU A 393 -20.20 10.12 7.74
CA LEU A 393 -19.60 11.24 7.03
C LEU A 393 -19.95 12.59 7.68
N GLU A 394 -21.06 12.68 8.44
CA GLU A 394 -21.45 13.90 9.17
C GLU A 394 -20.37 14.45 10.10
N ASP A 395 -19.47 13.61 10.61
CA ASP A 395 -18.38 14.05 11.49
C ASP A 395 -17.32 14.89 10.72
N ARG A 396 -17.37 14.89 9.38
CA ARG A 396 -16.53 15.72 8.49
C ARG A 396 -17.30 16.89 7.89
N LEU A 397 -18.62 16.96 8.08
CA LEU A 397 -19.47 18.02 7.52
C LEU A 397 -19.67 19.15 8.53
N HIS A 398 -19.87 20.36 8.03
CA HIS A 398 -20.48 21.43 8.80
C HIS A 398 -21.96 21.13 9.08
N ASP A 399 -22.56 21.84 10.04
CA ASP A 399 -23.97 21.70 10.42
C ASP A 399 -24.95 21.88 9.25
N ASP A 400 -24.55 22.57 8.19
CA ASP A 400 -25.34 22.78 6.98
C ASP A 400 -25.21 21.66 5.93
N GLY A 401 -24.37 20.66 6.19
CA GLY A 401 -24.12 19.50 5.33
C GLY A 401 -23.02 19.70 4.28
N ARG A 402 -22.27 20.80 4.30
CA ARG A 402 -21.12 21.03 3.40
C ARG A 402 -19.82 20.50 4.00
N LEU A 403 -18.89 20.08 3.14
CA LEU A 403 -17.48 19.88 3.53
C LEU A 403 -16.76 21.23 3.53
N ASP A 404 -15.79 21.37 4.43
CA ASP A 404 -14.87 22.51 4.43
C ASP A 404 -14.08 22.54 3.10
N GLU A 405 -13.84 23.74 2.56
CA GLU A 405 -13.06 23.91 1.33
C GLU A 405 -11.57 23.59 1.55
N GLU A 406 -11.09 23.73 2.80
CA GLU A 406 -9.75 23.33 3.21
C GLU A 406 -9.64 21.83 3.55
N ASP A 407 -10.75 21.08 3.51
CA ASP A 407 -10.75 19.64 3.76
C ASP A 407 -10.14 18.86 2.59
N GLU A 408 -9.16 18.00 2.88
CA GLU A 408 -8.54 17.14 1.86
C GLU A 408 -9.55 16.23 1.14
N LEU A 409 -10.65 15.87 1.81
CA LEU A 409 -11.72 15.05 1.23
C LEU A 409 -12.50 15.80 0.14
N HIS A 410 -12.51 17.14 0.17
CA HIS A 410 -13.11 17.97 -0.87
C HIS A 410 -12.46 17.71 -2.23
N VAL A 411 -11.11 17.60 -2.27
CA VAL A 411 -10.35 17.31 -3.49
C VAL A 411 -10.69 15.92 -4.03
N PHE A 412 -10.78 14.93 -3.14
CA PHE A 412 -11.17 13.57 -3.53
C PHE A 412 -12.55 13.55 -4.20
N LEU A 413 -13.55 14.21 -3.61
CA LEU A 413 -14.89 14.24 -4.19
C LEU A 413 -14.94 14.96 -5.54
N ASP A 414 -14.25 16.09 -5.71
CA ASP A 414 -14.18 16.78 -7.01
C ASP A 414 -13.55 15.89 -8.08
N CYS A 415 -12.48 15.14 -7.75
CA CYS A 415 -11.90 14.16 -8.67
C CYS A 415 -12.87 13.00 -8.94
N LEU A 416 -13.54 12.45 -7.92
CA LEU A 416 -14.52 11.37 -8.03
C LEU A 416 -15.64 11.73 -9.02
N PHE A 417 -16.18 12.95 -8.95
CA PHE A 417 -17.26 13.40 -9.85
C PHE A 417 -16.79 13.62 -11.30
N ARG A 418 -15.48 13.72 -11.54
CA ARG A 418 -14.88 13.82 -12.88
C ARG A 418 -14.42 12.47 -13.42
N ALA A 419 -14.34 11.44 -12.58
CA ALA A 419 -13.95 10.10 -12.97
C ALA A 419 -14.94 9.50 -13.97
N ARG A 420 -14.42 8.84 -15.01
CA ARG A 420 -15.23 8.31 -16.11
C ARG A 420 -16.10 7.13 -15.69
N GLU A 421 -15.57 6.18 -14.94
CA GLU A 421 -16.28 4.92 -14.63
C GLU A 421 -16.22 4.48 -13.15
N THR A 422 -15.05 4.48 -12.52
CA THR A 422 -14.80 4.00 -11.14
C THR A 422 -13.88 5.00 -10.44
N PRO A 423 -13.93 5.16 -9.10
CA PRO A 423 -14.75 4.46 -8.11
C PRO A 423 -16.17 4.99 -7.93
N ARG A 424 -17.00 4.25 -7.18
CA ARG A 424 -18.30 4.71 -6.65
C ARG A 424 -18.25 4.84 -5.13
N LEU A 425 -18.83 5.91 -4.61
CA LEU A 425 -18.91 6.19 -3.18
C LEU A 425 -20.29 5.82 -2.63
N LEU A 426 -20.31 5.00 -1.57
CA LEU A 426 -21.46 4.79 -0.70
C LEU A 426 -21.17 5.52 0.61
N ALA A 427 -22.03 6.45 1.03
CA ALA A 427 -21.84 7.20 2.26
C ALA A 427 -23.03 7.00 3.21
N THR A 428 -22.79 7.04 4.52
CA THR A 428 -23.85 7.17 5.52
C THR A 428 -23.72 8.53 6.21
N SER A 429 -24.85 9.20 6.43
CA SER A 429 -24.87 10.49 7.12
C SER A 429 -26.15 10.71 7.92
N GLN A 430 -26.08 11.46 9.02
CA GLN A 430 -27.27 11.96 9.72
C GLN A 430 -27.94 13.14 9.02
N ILE A 431 -27.14 13.95 8.31
CA ILE A 431 -27.59 15.14 7.57
C ILE A 431 -27.32 14.97 6.07
N PRO A 432 -28.15 15.52 5.18
CA PRO A 432 -27.90 15.44 3.74
C PRO A 432 -26.58 16.11 3.35
N VAL A 433 -25.78 15.43 2.53
CA VAL A 433 -24.53 15.98 1.98
C VAL A 433 -24.87 17.02 0.91
N ARG A 434 -24.53 18.29 1.16
CA ARG A 434 -24.82 19.38 0.23
C ARG A 434 -23.74 19.55 -0.80
N LEU A 435 -24.02 19.07 -2.01
CA LEU A 435 -23.16 19.24 -3.19
C LEU A 435 -23.51 20.51 -3.98
N ALA A 436 -22.51 21.03 -4.69
CA ALA A 436 -22.69 22.10 -5.68
C ALA A 436 -23.75 21.70 -6.73
N PRO A 437 -24.57 22.64 -7.25
CA PRO A 437 -25.70 22.34 -8.14
C PRO A 437 -25.34 21.45 -9.34
N GLU A 438 -24.15 21.63 -9.91
CA GLU A 438 -23.64 20.93 -11.09
C GLU A 438 -23.30 19.45 -10.81
N LEU A 439 -23.01 19.14 -9.53
CA LEU A 439 -22.60 17.81 -9.07
C LEU A 439 -23.80 16.95 -8.64
N ARG A 440 -24.94 17.56 -8.31
CA ARG A 440 -26.14 16.85 -7.81
C ARG A 440 -26.65 15.77 -8.77
N ARG A 441 -26.45 15.95 -10.08
CA ARG A 441 -26.83 14.96 -11.10
C ARG A 441 -26.05 13.64 -11.01
N PHE A 442 -24.91 13.64 -10.33
CA PHE A 442 -24.06 12.46 -10.14
C PHE A 442 -24.23 11.84 -8.74
N ALA A 443 -25.16 12.35 -7.93
CA ALA A 443 -25.41 11.85 -6.59
C ALA A 443 -26.85 11.35 -6.44
N ALA A 444 -27.02 10.30 -5.65
CA ALA A 444 -28.32 9.77 -5.26
C ALA A 444 -28.43 9.73 -3.74
N GLU A 445 -29.65 9.86 -3.24
CA GLU A 445 -29.96 9.81 -1.81
C GLU A 445 -30.99 8.71 -1.54
N VAL A 446 -30.75 7.93 -0.50
CA VAL A 446 -31.69 6.93 0.03
C VAL A 446 -32.00 7.31 1.46
N GLU A 447 -33.16 7.91 1.67
CA GLU A 447 -33.63 8.33 2.98
C GLU A 447 -34.22 7.15 3.76
N LEU A 448 -33.70 6.90 4.96
CA LEU A 448 -34.29 5.98 5.94
C LEU A 448 -35.13 6.79 6.94
N SER A 449 -36.33 7.18 6.50
CA SER A 449 -37.32 7.90 7.31
C SER A 449 -38.02 7.02 8.33
N ASP A 450 -38.25 5.74 7.99
CA ASP A 450 -39.09 4.81 8.74
C ASP A 450 -38.29 3.65 9.36
N GLY A 451 -38.75 3.18 10.53
CA GLY A 451 -38.19 2.00 11.19
C GLY A 451 -38.46 0.71 10.40
N LEU A 452 -38.10 -0.44 10.98
CA LEU A 452 -38.31 -1.74 10.34
C LEU A 452 -39.79 -1.97 10.02
N PRO A 453 -40.09 -2.54 8.85
CA PRO A 453 -41.43 -2.99 8.52
C PRO A 453 -41.97 -3.96 9.58
N PRO A 454 -43.31 -4.01 9.80
CA PRO A 454 -43.96 -4.87 10.79
C PRO A 454 -43.41 -6.30 10.91
N ALA A 455 -43.31 -7.01 9.78
CA ALA A 455 -42.84 -8.40 9.76
C ALA A 455 -41.36 -8.53 10.17
N GLU A 456 -40.53 -7.58 9.77
CA GLU A 456 -39.11 -7.53 10.11
C GLU A 456 -38.89 -7.19 11.59
N SER A 457 -39.66 -6.24 12.13
CA SER A 457 -39.62 -5.90 13.56
C SER A 457 -39.99 -7.08 14.45
N VAL A 458 -41.06 -7.81 14.10
CA VAL A 458 -41.48 -9.03 14.82
C VAL A 458 -40.40 -10.10 14.73
N ALA A 459 -39.82 -10.30 13.54
CA ALA A 459 -38.72 -11.25 13.36
C ALA A 459 -37.47 -10.85 14.17
N LEU A 460 -37.20 -9.55 14.34
CA LEU A 460 -36.07 -9.07 15.14
C LEU A 460 -36.30 -9.36 16.61
N LEU A 461 -37.46 -8.99 17.16
CA LEU A 461 -37.80 -9.24 18.56
C LEU A 461 -37.70 -10.73 18.93
N ARG A 462 -38.15 -11.62 18.05
CA ARG A 462 -38.01 -13.08 18.25
C ARG A 462 -36.56 -13.56 18.24
N GLU A 463 -35.77 -13.06 17.30
CA GLU A 463 -34.34 -13.44 17.22
C GLU A 463 -33.52 -12.86 18.38
N LEU A 464 -33.92 -11.72 18.92
CA LEU A 464 -33.32 -11.15 20.12
C LEU A 464 -33.60 -11.99 21.39
N ASP A 465 -34.59 -12.88 21.39
CA ASP A 465 -34.90 -13.84 22.47
C ASP A 465 -34.81 -15.29 21.95
N GLN A 466 -33.77 -15.62 21.18
CA GLN A 466 -33.65 -16.91 20.50
C GLN A 466 -33.61 -18.12 21.44
N ASP A 467 -33.13 -17.94 22.68
CA ASP A 467 -33.12 -18.96 23.73
C ASP A 467 -34.46 -19.05 24.48
N GLY A 468 -35.39 -18.12 24.21
CA GLY A 468 -36.72 -18.04 24.78
C GLY A 468 -36.72 -17.71 26.28
N GLY A 469 -35.59 -17.25 26.82
CA GLY A 469 -35.40 -17.01 28.25
C GLY A 469 -36.16 -15.81 28.77
N LEU A 470 -36.57 -14.89 27.90
CA LEU A 470 -37.29 -13.66 28.24
C LEU A 470 -38.80 -13.77 28.00
N GLY A 471 -39.27 -14.87 27.41
CA GLY A 471 -40.69 -15.07 27.10
C GLY A 471 -41.20 -14.29 25.88
N ILE A 472 -40.33 -13.55 25.19
CA ILE A 472 -40.65 -12.65 24.07
C ILE A 472 -40.85 -13.46 22.79
N ALA A 473 -40.05 -14.50 22.57
CA ALA A 473 -40.16 -15.36 21.39
C ALA A 473 -41.51 -16.08 21.28
N GLN A 474 -42.19 -16.28 22.42
CA GLN A 474 -43.48 -16.97 22.53
C GLN A 474 -44.70 -16.03 22.45
N LEU A 475 -44.50 -14.71 22.40
CA LEU A 475 -45.57 -13.73 22.24
C LEU A 475 -46.21 -13.81 20.85
N SER A 476 -47.48 -13.40 20.77
CA SER A 476 -48.21 -13.34 19.51
C SER A 476 -47.66 -12.25 18.59
N ASP A 477 -47.87 -12.40 17.28
CA ASP A 477 -47.49 -11.38 16.29
C ASP A 477 -48.12 -10.01 16.61
N ALA A 478 -49.31 -9.98 17.21
CA ALA A 478 -50.00 -8.75 17.59
C ALA A 478 -49.29 -8.02 18.73
N GLU A 479 -48.83 -8.74 19.76
CA GLU A 479 -48.09 -8.16 20.90
C GLU A 479 -46.71 -7.65 20.48
N LEU A 480 -46.00 -8.41 19.64
CA LEU A 480 -44.71 -7.99 19.11
C LEU A 480 -44.83 -6.80 18.14
N LEU A 481 -45.92 -6.76 17.37
CA LEU A 481 -46.22 -5.62 16.50
C LEU A 481 -46.56 -4.38 17.31
N ASP A 482 -47.32 -4.52 18.40
CA ASP A 482 -47.64 -3.41 19.31
C ASP A 482 -46.35 -2.80 19.88
N ALA A 483 -45.42 -3.65 20.35
CA ALA A 483 -44.09 -3.22 20.80
C ALA A 483 -43.33 -2.45 19.71
N SER A 484 -43.38 -2.94 18.47
CA SER A 484 -42.76 -2.27 17.32
C SER A 484 -43.39 -0.90 17.03
N VAL A 485 -44.71 -0.79 17.09
CA VAL A 485 -45.42 0.48 16.82
C VAL A 485 -45.02 1.55 17.84
N HIS A 486 -44.91 1.17 19.12
CA HIS A 486 -44.51 2.08 20.20
C HIS A 486 -43.12 2.70 20.03
N VAL A 487 -42.20 2.00 19.36
CA VAL A 487 -40.85 2.50 19.07
C VAL A 487 -40.64 2.85 17.59
N HIS A 488 -41.73 2.99 16.84
CA HIS A 488 -41.72 3.29 15.41
C HIS A 488 -40.86 2.33 14.57
N GLY A 489 -40.69 1.09 15.02
CA GLY A 489 -39.88 0.06 14.37
C GLY A 489 -38.37 0.33 14.37
N VAL A 490 -37.87 1.34 15.10
CA VAL A 490 -36.44 1.69 15.08
C VAL A 490 -35.61 0.49 15.58
N PRO A 491 -34.69 -0.10 14.76
CA PRO A 491 -34.01 -1.35 15.12
C PRO A 491 -33.31 -1.27 16.48
N ARG A 492 -32.59 -0.17 16.70
CA ARG A 492 -31.88 0.04 17.97
C ARG A 492 -32.84 0.19 19.17
N ALA A 493 -34.02 0.75 18.97
CA ALA A 493 -35.03 0.83 20.03
C ALA A 493 -35.57 -0.55 20.42
N LEU A 494 -35.81 -1.42 19.42
CA LEU A 494 -36.25 -2.80 19.64
C LEU A 494 -35.20 -3.59 20.44
N GLU A 495 -33.92 -3.46 20.10
CA GLU A 495 -32.81 -4.04 20.88
C GLU A 495 -32.77 -3.51 22.32
N LEU A 496 -33.00 -2.20 22.50
CA LEU A 496 -33.02 -1.57 23.81
C LEU A 496 -34.20 -2.05 24.66
N LEU A 497 -35.39 -2.24 24.08
CA LEU A 497 -36.57 -2.81 24.76
C LEU A 497 -36.30 -4.23 25.27
N VAL A 498 -35.81 -5.12 24.40
CA VAL A 498 -35.50 -6.51 24.79
C VAL A 498 -34.42 -6.54 25.87
N GLY A 499 -33.39 -5.69 25.73
CA GLY A 499 -32.35 -5.56 26.75
C GLY A 499 -32.88 -5.02 28.08
N ALA A 500 -33.92 -4.18 28.09
CA ALA A 500 -34.54 -3.68 29.33
C ALA A 500 -35.33 -4.78 30.06
N VAL A 501 -36.00 -5.68 29.32
CA VAL A 501 -36.64 -6.90 29.87
C VAL A 501 -35.58 -7.82 30.49
N ALA A 502 -34.43 -8.01 29.83
CA ALA A 502 -33.35 -8.87 30.29
C ALA A 502 -32.56 -8.33 31.52
N ASP A 503 -32.68 -7.04 31.80
CA ASP A 503 -31.89 -6.32 32.81
C ASP A 503 -32.47 -6.50 34.22
N ASP A 504 -33.80 -6.47 34.36
CA ASP A 504 -34.47 -6.51 35.67
C ASP A 504 -34.78 -7.94 36.12
N MET A 505 -33.79 -8.55 36.77
CA MET A 505 -33.84 -9.93 37.28
C MET A 505 -34.68 -10.07 38.57
N VAL A 506 -35.23 -8.98 39.11
CA VAL A 506 -35.99 -8.97 40.38
C VAL A 506 -37.47 -8.74 40.14
N ALA A 507 -37.83 -7.72 39.37
CA ALA A 507 -39.21 -7.46 38.98
C ALA A 507 -39.66 -8.38 37.83
N LEU A 508 -38.70 -8.91 37.05
CA LEU A 508 -38.94 -9.79 35.89
C LEU A 508 -40.05 -9.23 34.98
N PRO A 509 -39.93 -7.96 34.55
CA PRO A 509 -40.99 -7.29 33.82
C PRO A 509 -41.21 -7.98 32.48
N THR A 510 -42.47 -8.09 32.07
CA THR A 510 -42.82 -8.50 30.71
C THR A 510 -42.49 -7.39 29.71
N LEU A 511 -42.49 -7.73 28.42
CA LEU A 511 -42.39 -6.72 27.36
C LEU A 511 -43.49 -5.63 27.49
N GLN A 512 -44.67 -6.01 27.96
CA GLN A 512 -45.78 -5.07 28.17
C GLN A 512 -45.52 -4.13 29.36
N ASP A 513 -45.02 -4.64 30.48
CA ASP A 513 -44.67 -3.81 31.65
C ASP A 513 -43.61 -2.77 31.29
N VAL A 514 -42.65 -3.17 30.47
CA VAL A 514 -41.63 -2.30 29.87
C VAL A 514 -42.34 -1.22 29.03
N LEU A 515 -43.17 -1.59 28.04
CA LEU A 515 -43.87 -0.66 27.14
C LEU A 515 -44.76 0.37 27.85
N GLU A 516 -45.47 -0.03 28.92
CA GLU A 516 -46.34 0.87 29.68
C GLU A 516 -45.56 2.01 30.36
N ASP A 517 -44.33 1.75 30.83
CA ASP A 517 -43.41 2.77 31.34
C ASP A 517 -42.83 3.65 30.19
N PHE A 518 -42.72 3.11 28.96
CA PHE A 518 -42.19 3.81 27.79
C PHE A 518 -43.15 4.84 27.17
N ALA A 519 -44.46 4.59 27.21
CA ALA A 519 -45.47 5.45 26.58
C ALA A 519 -45.50 6.90 27.14
N LEU A 520 -44.83 7.15 28.27
CA LEU A 520 -44.78 8.45 28.95
C LEU A 520 -43.61 9.36 28.49
N ARG A 521 -42.78 8.93 27.53
CA ARG A 521 -41.49 9.58 27.22
C ARG A 521 -41.46 10.27 25.84
N GLY A 522 -40.67 11.35 25.73
CA GLY A 522 -40.58 12.19 24.52
C GLY A 522 -39.56 11.74 23.46
N ASP A 523 -38.38 11.23 23.86
CA ASP A 523 -37.40 10.61 22.95
C ASP A 523 -37.10 9.20 23.46
N VAL A 524 -37.69 8.21 22.78
CA VAL A 524 -37.73 6.83 23.25
C VAL A 524 -36.36 6.15 23.15
N VAL A 525 -35.61 6.36 22.06
CA VAL A 525 -34.31 5.71 21.84
C VAL A 525 -33.26 6.25 22.78
N ALA A 526 -33.14 7.58 22.86
CA ALA A 526 -32.17 8.23 23.72
C ALA A 526 -32.48 7.98 25.20
N GLY A 527 -33.77 8.07 25.59
CA GLY A 527 -34.23 7.78 26.95
C GLY A 527 -33.98 6.33 27.37
N LEU A 528 -34.23 5.35 26.49
CA LEU A 528 -33.93 3.94 26.73
C LEU A 528 -32.43 3.70 26.94
N ALA A 529 -31.59 4.24 26.06
CA ALA A 529 -30.14 4.09 26.18
C ALA A 529 -29.61 4.73 27.47
N GLN A 530 -30.12 5.91 27.81
CA GLN A 530 -29.75 6.66 29.02
C GLN A 530 -30.15 5.91 30.30
N ASP A 531 -31.36 5.36 30.38
CA ASP A 531 -31.82 4.60 31.53
C ASP A 531 -31.01 3.33 31.76
N ARG A 532 -30.76 2.58 30.69
CA ARG A 532 -29.96 1.35 30.76
C ARG A 532 -28.54 1.66 31.21
N TYR A 533 -27.94 2.73 30.69
CA TYR A 533 -26.64 3.21 31.16
C TYR A 533 -26.67 3.68 32.63
N ALA A 534 -27.76 4.32 33.07
CA ALA A 534 -27.92 4.78 34.45
C ALA A 534 -28.03 3.64 35.47
N ARG A 535 -28.64 2.50 35.08
CA ARG A 535 -28.77 1.29 35.91
C ARG A 535 -27.46 0.55 36.15
N LEU A 536 -26.47 0.73 35.28
CA LEU A 536 -25.17 0.08 35.42
C LEU A 536 -24.46 0.46 36.73
N GLY A 537 -23.68 -0.48 37.27
CA GLY A 537 -22.69 -0.19 38.29
C GLY A 537 -21.60 0.77 37.79
N ALA A 538 -20.82 1.32 38.72
CA ALA A 538 -19.67 2.19 38.38
C ALA A 538 -18.64 1.50 37.47
N ASP A 539 -18.50 0.19 37.64
CA ASP A 539 -17.56 -0.66 36.92
C ASP A 539 -18.04 -0.94 35.48
N GLY A 540 -19.32 -1.26 35.29
CA GLY A 540 -19.94 -1.39 33.97
C GLY A 540 -19.85 -0.08 33.16
N ARG A 541 -20.16 1.06 33.78
CA ARG A 541 -20.00 2.38 33.13
C ARG A 541 -18.56 2.67 32.76
N LEU A 542 -17.58 2.27 33.58
CA LEU A 542 -16.17 2.47 33.27
C LEU A 542 -15.73 1.62 32.07
N VAL A 543 -16.11 0.34 32.00
CA VAL A 543 -15.79 -0.52 30.84
C VAL A 543 -16.39 0.04 29.55
N LEU A 544 -17.65 0.51 29.60
CA LEU A 544 -18.26 1.18 28.45
C LEU A 544 -17.53 2.48 28.10
N GLY A 545 -17.13 3.27 29.10
CA GLY A 545 -16.32 4.47 28.92
C GLY A 545 -14.96 4.21 28.26
N ILE A 546 -14.29 3.11 28.62
CA ILE A 546 -13.04 2.67 27.98
C ILE A 546 -13.28 2.33 26.51
N LEU A 547 -14.29 1.52 26.21
CA LEU A 547 -14.65 1.17 24.83
C LEU A 547 -15.05 2.42 24.02
N ALA A 548 -15.77 3.35 24.65
CA ALA A 548 -16.19 4.60 24.04
C ALA A 548 -15.00 5.54 23.75
N ALA A 549 -13.99 5.60 24.61
CA ALA A 549 -12.78 6.38 24.38
C ALA A 549 -11.94 5.79 23.23
N LEU A 550 -11.83 4.47 23.15
CA LEU A 550 -11.07 3.77 22.11
C LEU A 550 -11.72 3.85 20.72
N ARG A 551 -13.06 3.99 20.67
CA ARG A 551 -13.93 4.13 19.48
C ARG A 551 -13.86 3.00 18.44
N THR A 552 -12.89 2.11 18.57
CA THR A 552 -12.58 1.01 17.66
C THR A 552 -12.79 -0.34 18.35
N PRO A 553 -13.03 -1.42 17.58
CA PRO A 553 -13.03 -2.77 18.14
C PRO A 553 -11.66 -3.10 18.73
N VAL A 554 -11.62 -3.56 19.98
CA VAL A 554 -10.37 -3.83 20.69
C VAL A 554 -10.34 -5.22 21.33
N PRO A 555 -9.17 -5.86 21.43
CA PRO A 555 -9.04 -7.11 22.17
C PRO A 555 -9.28 -6.88 23.66
N ARG A 556 -9.68 -7.94 24.37
CA ARG A 556 -9.87 -7.91 25.83
C ARG A 556 -8.67 -7.32 26.58
N GLU A 557 -7.45 -7.68 26.15
CA GLU A 557 -6.19 -7.24 26.74
C GLU A 557 -6.07 -5.71 26.82
N ALA A 558 -6.54 -4.98 25.79
CA ALA A 558 -6.50 -3.53 25.80
C ALA A 558 -7.40 -2.93 26.90
N ILE A 559 -8.59 -3.51 27.07
CA ILE A 559 -9.56 -3.11 28.10
C ILE A 559 -8.98 -3.37 29.48
N GLU A 560 -8.40 -4.56 29.69
CA GLU A 560 -7.73 -4.96 30.94
C GLU A 560 -6.57 -4.03 31.28
N TRP A 561 -5.72 -3.70 30.31
CA TRP A 561 -4.55 -2.84 30.50
C TRP A 561 -4.94 -1.40 30.88
N ILE A 562 -5.95 -0.85 30.20
CA ILE A 562 -6.44 0.50 30.46
C ILE A 562 -7.13 0.54 31.83
N ALA A 563 -8.04 -0.41 32.09
CA ALA A 563 -8.74 -0.55 33.35
C ALA A 563 -7.79 -0.66 34.54
N ALA A 564 -6.71 -1.44 34.43
CA ALA A 564 -5.73 -1.61 35.50
C ALA A 564 -5.11 -0.28 35.98
N GLY A 565 -5.06 0.76 35.13
CA GLY A 565 -4.53 2.07 35.52
C GLY A 565 -5.54 3.04 36.13
N VAL A 566 -6.84 2.82 35.93
CA VAL A 566 -7.93 3.70 36.44
C VAL A 566 -8.80 3.03 37.51
N ALA A 567 -8.80 1.70 37.55
CA ALA A 567 -9.51 0.85 38.49
C ALA A 567 -8.81 -0.52 38.61
N PRO A 568 -7.71 -0.63 39.38
CA PRO A 568 -6.90 -1.86 39.48
C PRO A 568 -7.67 -3.10 39.95
N ASP A 569 -8.68 -2.91 40.80
CA ASP A 569 -9.48 -3.99 41.39
C ASP A 569 -10.69 -4.41 40.52
N LEU A 570 -10.83 -3.83 39.32
CA LEU A 570 -11.96 -4.11 38.43
C LEU A 570 -11.87 -5.54 37.85
N ASP A 571 -12.90 -6.35 38.10
CA ASP A 571 -13.10 -7.61 37.38
C ASP A 571 -13.64 -7.33 35.96
N VAL A 572 -12.72 -7.09 35.02
CA VAL A 572 -13.04 -6.80 33.63
C VAL A 572 -13.77 -7.97 32.95
N LEU A 573 -13.40 -9.21 33.27
CA LEU A 573 -14.00 -10.39 32.63
C LEU A 573 -15.45 -10.59 33.08
N GLY A 574 -15.70 -10.53 34.39
CA GLY A 574 -17.05 -10.58 34.96
C GLY A 574 -17.93 -9.46 34.44
N THR A 575 -17.39 -8.23 34.41
CA THR A 575 -18.11 -7.05 33.90
C THR A 575 -18.45 -7.18 32.41
N LEU A 576 -17.51 -7.64 31.56
CA LEU A 576 -17.78 -7.87 30.14
C LEU A 576 -18.82 -8.97 29.92
N ALA A 577 -18.82 -10.03 30.73
CA ALA A 577 -19.82 -11.08 30.65
C ALA A 577 -21.22 -10.56 30.99
N GLU A 578 -21.33 -9.71 32.02
CA GLU A 578 -22.59 -9.03 32.36
C GLU A 578 -23.06 -8.11 31.23
N LEU A 579 -22.18 -7.25 30.71
CA LEU A 579 -22.49 -6.31 29.62
C LEU A 579 -22.90 -7.03 28.32
N LEU A 580 -22.31 -8.21 28.04
CA LEU A 580 -22.72 -9.07 26.93
C LEU A 580 -24.10 -9.68 27.16
N ARG A 581 -24.39 -10.16 28.38
CA ARG A 581 -25.69 -10.75 28.75
C ARG A 581 -26.81 -9.73 28.53
N ILE A 582 -26.61 -8.48 28.94
CA ILE A 582 -27.57 -7.40 28.72
C ILE A 582 -27.45 -6.76 27.33
N ARG A 583 -26.55 -7.21 26.44
CA ARG A 583 -26.37 -6.68 25.07
C ARG A 583 -25.99 -5.19 24.98
N MET A 584 -25.18 -4.70 25.92
CA MET A 584 -24.58 -3.36 25.82
C MET A 584 -23.25 -3.36 25.04
N VAL A 585 -22.58 -4.51 24.93
CA VAL A 585 -21.34 -4.67 24.17
C VAL A 585 -21.53 -5.78 23.15
N SER A 586 -20.90 -5.63 21.98
CA SER A 586 -20.86 -6.66 20.93
C SER A 586 -19.48 -7.33 20.89
N VAL A 587 -19.45 -8.59 20.44
CA VAL A 587 -18.21 -9.37 20.31
C VAL A 587 -18.07 -9.93 18.89
N ASN A 588 -16.89 -9.76 18.30
CA ASN A 588 -16.51 -10.46 17.08
C ASN A 588 -15.61 -11.65 17.48
N ARG A 589 -16.11 -12.87 17.25
CA ARG A 589 -15.40 -14.10 17.65
C ARG A 589 -14.22 -14.44 16.74
N ALA A 590 -14.23 -14.00 15.47
CA ALA A 590 -13.14 -14.24 14.53
C ALA A 590 -11.91 -13.39 14.88
N THR A 591 -12.12 -12.10 15.15
CA THR A 591 -11.05 -11.17 15.52
C THR A 591 -10.79 -11.11 17.03
N ARG A 592 -11.66 -11.73 17.85
CA ARG A 592 -11.63 -11.70 19.32
C ARG A 592 -11.65 -10.28 19.89
N THR A 593 -12.45 -9.41 19.27
CA THR A 593 -12.57 -8.00 19.65
C THR A 593 -13.95 -7.70 20.22
N TYR A 594 -13.97 -6.75 21.16
CA TYR A 594 -15.17 -6.16 21.73
C TYR A 594 -15.40 -4.79 21.11
N ALA A 595 -16.65 -4.45 20.84
CA ALA A 595 -17.03 -3.15 20.30
C ALA A 595 -18.31 -2.64 20.96
N LEU A 596 -18.36 -1.33 21.20
CA LEU A 596 -19.54 -0.64 21.69
C LEU A 596 -20.30 -0.03 20.50
N HIS A 597 -21.63 -0.09 20.54
CA HIS A 597 -22.45 0.52 19.50
C HIS A 597 -22.19 2.04 19.46
N PRO A 598 -22.04 2.67 18.28
CA PRO A 598 -21.68 4.09 18.13
C PRO A 598 -22.53 5.06 18.99
N MET A 599 -23.84 4.85 19.03
CA MET A 599 -24.75 5.66 19.86
C MET A 599 -24.49 5.53 21.36
N ASP A 600 -24.19 4.32 21.82
CA ASP A 600 -23.88 4.08 23.24
C ASP A 600 -22.48 4.59 23.58
N ALA A 601 -21.55 4.57 22.61
CA ALA A 601 -20.22 5.15 22.77
C ALA A 601 -20.32 6.67 22.97
N ASP A 602 -21.12 7.37 22.14
CA ASP A 602 -21.36 8.81 22.30
C ASP A 602 -21.98 9.11 23.67
N LEU A 603 -23.01 8.35 24.07
CA LEU A 603 -23.67 8.50 25.38
C LEU A 603 -22.71 8.22 26.54
N ALA A 604 -21.99 7.10 26.52
CA ALA A 604 -21.08 6.70 27.58
C ALA A 604 -19.95 7.71 27.72
N TYR A 605 -19.34 8.13 26.61
CA TYR A 605 -18.28 9.13 26.60
C TYR A 605 -18.77 10.48 27.12
N ALA A 606 -19.95 10.95 26.69
CA ALA A 606 -20.54 12.20 27.17
C ALA A 606 -20.94 12.15 28.65
N ALA A 607 -21.33 10.97 29.17
CA ALA A 607 -21.72 10.79 30.56
C ALA A 607 -20.53 10.61 31.52
N MET A 608 -19.32 10.37 31.01
CA MET A 608 -18.13 10.31 31.85
C MET A 608 -17.78 11.70 32.39
N ARG A 609 -17.29 11.74 33.64
CA ARG A 609 -16.80 12.98 34.23
C ARG A 609 -15.52 13.39 33.47
N PRO A 610 -15.31 14.68 33.13
CA PRO A 610 -14.08 15.12 32.46
C PRO A 610 -12.82 14.75 33.25
N ASP A 611 -12.86 15.00 34.57
CA ASP A 611 -11.74 14.80 35.50
C ASP A 611 -12.00 13.68 36.53
N GLY A 612 -10.94 13.30 37.25
CA GLY A 612 -10.95 12.27 38.29
C GLY A 612 -10.31 10.95 37.84
N PRO A 613 -10.09 10.00 38.77
CA PRO A 613 -9.33 8.78 38.50
C PRO A 613 -9.97 7.85 37.46
N ARG A 614 -11.29 7.94 37.29
CA ARG A 614 -12.10 7.21 36.30
C ARG A 614 -12.70 8.14 35.22
N GLY A 615 -12.25 9.39 35.18
CA GLY A 615 -12.76 10.40 34.24
C GLY A 615 -12.21 10.22 32.83
N VAL A 616 -12.77 10.97 31.87
CA VAL A 616 -12.40 10.92 30.45
C VAL A 616 -10.90 11.12 30.27
N ARG A 617 -10.31 12.16 30.87
CA ARG A 617 -8.88 12.45 30.73
C ARG A 617 -7.98 11.32 31.25
N ALA A 618 -8.37 10.68 32.35
CA ALA A 618 -7.61 9.55 32.90
C ALA A 618 -7.66 8.33 31.96
N VAL A 619 -8.85 8.01 31.43
CA VAL A 619 -9.03 6.92 30.46
C VAL A 619 -8.29 7.20 29.16
N GLU A 620 -8.39 8.41 28.61
CA GLU A 620 -7.68 8.85 27.40
C GLU A 620 -6.15 8.76 27.56
N ARG A 621 -5.59 9.18 28.71
CA ARG A 621 -4.15 9.00 29.01
C ARG A 621 -3.74 7.53 29.01
N ARG A 622 -4.54 6.66 29.64
CA ARG A 622 -4.25 5.23 29.67
C ARG A 622 -4.39 4.59 28.29
N ALA A 623 -5.35 5.02 27.47
CA ALA A 623 -5.44 4.58 26.09
C ALA A 623 -4.21 5.03 25.28
N ALA A 624 -3.74 6.26 25.47
CA ALA A 624 -2.51 6.76 24.88
C ALA A 624 -1.29 5.89 25.27
N ASP A 625 -1.11 5.62 26.56
CA ASP A 625 -0.01 4.79 27.05
C ASP A 625 -0.06 3.34 26.53
N TRP A 626 -1.26 2.78 26.32
CA TRP A 626 -1.44 1.47 25.71
C TRP A 626 -0.92 1.44 24.26
N TYR A 627 -1.25 2.46 23.46
CA TYR A 627 -0.75 2.55 22.10
C TYR A 627 0.76 2.81 22.06
N ALA A 628 1.29 3.63 22.98
CA ALA A 628 2.73 3.82 23.16
C ALA A 628 3.44 2.49 23.44
N HIS A 629 2.86 1.64 24.29
CA HIS A 629 3.41 0.31 24.61
C HIS A 629 3.42 -0.64 23.41
N ARG A 630 2.47 -0.49 22.47
CA ARG A 630 2.38 -1.31 21.26
C ARG A 630 3.20 -0.80 20.08
N ALA A 631 3.67 0.45 20.15
CA ALA A 631 4.42 1.08 19.08
C ALA A 631 5.70 0.30 18.76
N ALA A 632 5.91 0.01 17.47
CA ALA A 632 7.17 -0.58 17.03
C ALA A 632 8.29 0.47 17.11
N PRO A 633 9.54 0.07 17.41
CA PRO A 633 10.67 0.99 17.36
C PRO A 633 10.92 1.46 15.92
N ARG A 634 11.42 2.70 15.75
CA ARG A 634 11.66 3.33 14.44
C ARG A 634 12.39 2.45 13.42
N ALA A 635 13.34 1.63 13.86
CA ALA A 635 14.08 0.70 13.01
C ALA A 635 13.21 -0.34 12.27
N ARG A 636 11.97 -0.59 12.74
CA ARG A 636 11.03 -1.53 12.13
C ARG A 636 10.02 -0.88 11.20
N TRP A 637 9.93 0.44 11.14
CA TRP A 637 8.95 1.12 10.27
C TRP A 637 9.34 0.94 8.80
N ARG A 638 8.37 0.53 7.99
CA ARG A 638 8.47 0.31 6.53
C ARG A 638 7.25 0.85 5.80
N HIS A 639 6.07 0.82 6.44
CA HIS A 639 4.80 1.26 5.87
C HIS A 639 4.09 2.21 6.85
N LEU A 640 3.19 3.05 6.32
CA LEU A 640 2.48 4.05 7.13
C LEU A 640 1.67 3.44 8.28
N ASP A 641 1.22 2.19 8.13
CA ASP A 641 0.53 1.45 9.19
C ASP A 641 1.44 1.16 10.40
N ASP A 642 2.77 1.19 10.25
CA ASP A 642 3.71 0.92 11.35
C ASP A 642 3.77 2.06 12.38
N VAL A 643 3.35 3.28 11.99
CA VAL A 643 3.24 4.45 12.87
C VAL A 643 1.80 4.72 13.35
N GLU A 644 0.84 3.87 12.98
CA GLU A 644 -0.55 3.98 13.41
C GLU A 644 -0.72 3.98 14.95
N PRO A 645 0.01 3.18 15.75
CA PRO A 645 -0.05 3.28 17.21
C PRO A 645 0.28 4.70 17.71
N GLN A 646 1.29 5.35 17.15
CA GLN A 646 1.70 6.70 17.53
C GLN A 646 0.68 7.75 17.09
N ARG A 647 0.04 7.58 15.92
CA ARG A 647 -1.09 8.44 15.50
C ARG A 647 -2.26 8.34 16.47
N ARG A 648 -2.59 7.13 16.93
CA ARG A 648 -3.63 6.92 17.94
C ARG A 648 -3.24 7.47 19.30
N GLU A 649 -2.00 7.26 19.72
CA GLU A 649 -1.46 7.88 20.93
C GLU A 649 -1.63 9.40 20.88
N PHE A 650 -1.19 10.04 19.80
CA PHE A 650 -1.37 11.48 19.57
C PHE A 650 -2.82 11.91 19.77
N ALA A 651 -3.78 11.25 19.10
CA ALA A 651 -5.19 11.60 19.19
C ALA A 651 -5.74 11.46 20.62
N HIS A 652 -5.32 10.43 21.36
CA HIS A 652 -5.69 10.23 22.76
C HIS A 652 -5.05 11.28 23.69
N ARG A 653 -3.79 11.68 23.46
CA ARG A 653 -3.13 12.77 24.22
C ARG A 653 -3.84 14.11 24.03
N VAL A 654 -4.25 14.43 22.79
CA VAL A 654 -5.05 15.63 22.51
C VAL A 654 -6.37 15.61 23.28
N ARG A 655 -7.13 14.50 23.22
CA ARG A 655 -8.40 14.37 23.97
C ARG A 655 -8.23 14.36 25.49
N ALA A 656 -7.10 13.87 25.98
CA ALA A 656 -6.74 13.96 27.40
C ALA A 656 -6.44 15.39 27.87
N GLY A 657 -6.23 16.34 26.95
CA GLY A 657 -5.78 17.69 27.25
C GLY A 657 -4.29 17.75 27.60
N ASP A 658 -3.47 16.88 27.00
CA ASP A 658 -2.02 16.83 27.17
C ASP A 658 -1.30 17.22 25.86
N PRO A 659 -1.43 18.48 25.39
CA PRO A 659 -0.94 18.89 24.08
C PRO A 659 0.60 18.83 23.98
N ASP A 660 1.33 19.06 25.07
CA ASP A 660 2.79 18.93 25.10
C ASP A 660 3.24 17.46 24.88
N ALA A 661 2.52 16.50 25.49
CA ALA A 661 2.79 15.08 25.26
C ALA A 661 2.42 14.66 23.82
N ALA A 662 1.31 15.20 23.28
CA ALA A 662 0.94 14.99 21.89
C ALA A 662 2.01 15.54 20.92
N ALA A 663 2.57 16.72 21.21
CA ALA A 663 3.66 17.31 20.42
C ALA A 663 4.91 16.42 20.38
N HIS A 664 5.29 15.82 21.51
CA HIS A 664 6.41 14.88 21.55
C HIS A 664 6.19 13.64 20.70
N VAL A 665 4.97 13.06 20.74
CA VAL A 665 4.62 11.91 19.90
C VAL A 665 4.68 12.31 18.42
N LEU A 666 4.07 13.43 18.05
CA LEU A 666 4.07 13.93 16.67
C LEU A 666 5.49 14.21 16.17
N GLY A 667 6.35 14.84 16.96
CA GLY A 667 7.75 15.09 16.60
C GLY A 667 8.54 13.81 16.31
N SER A 668 8.16 12.67 16.88
CA SER A 668 8.84 11.38 16.63
C SER A 668 8.46 10.71 15.29
N ILE A 669 7.29 11.08 14.73
CA ILE A 669 6.73 10.46 13.52
C ILE A 669 6.59 11.42 12.34
N SER A 670 6.53 12.73 12.57
CA SER A 670 6.17 13.75 11.55
C SER A 670 7.13 13.72 10.36
N GLU A 671 8.44 13.77 10.62
CA GLU A 671 9.46 13.66 9.59
C GLU A 671 9.30 12.37 8.77
N TRP A 672 9.08 11.24 9.43
CA TRP A 672 8.93 9.95 8.76
C TRP A 672 7.64 9.92 7.89
N MET A 673 6.54 10.46 8.40
CA MET A 673 5.29 10.61 7.64
C MET A 673 5.52 11.46 6.38
N VAL A 674 6.23 12.58 6.51
CA VAL A 674 6.56 13.47 5.40
C VAL A 674 7.34 12.72 4.31
N TRP A 675 8.42 12.03 4.68
CA TRP A 675 9.24 11.25 3.73
C TRP A 675 8.49 10.09 3.03
N HIS A 676 7.35 9.66 3.57
CA HIS A 676 6.54 8.56 3.02
C HIS A 676 5.25 9.07 2.34
N GLY A 677 5.17 10.37 2.03
CA GLY A 677 4.08 10.98 1.27
C GLY A 677 2.88 11.44 2.12
N SER A 678 2.95 11.32 3.44
CA SER A 678 1.88 11.67 4.39
C SER A 678 1.96 13.10 4.90
N VAL A 679 2.34 14.03 4.01
CA VAL A 679 2.65 15.42 4.37
C VAL A 679 1.43 16.16 4.92
N LEU A 680 0.27 16.05 4.26
CA LEU A 680 -0.94 16.75 4.67
C LEU A 680 -1.47 16.23 6.02
N ALA A 681 -1.40 14.92 6.25
CA ALA A 681 -1.74 14.32 7.54
C ALA A 681 -0.84 14.84 8.67
N ALA A 682 0.47 14.96 8.43
CA ALA A 682 1.40 15.53 9.40
C ALA A 682 1.07 17.02 9.68
N ILE A 683 0.80 17.81 8.64
CA ILE A 683 0.38 19.22 8.76
C ILE A 683 -0.92 19.34 9.59
N SER A 684 -1.94 18.54 9.29
CA SER A 684 -3.22 18.56 10.03
C SER A 684 -3.04 18.24 11.52
N MET A 685 -2.18 17.27 11.84
CA MET A 685 -1.83 16.95 13.22
C MET A 685 -1.09 18.11 13.90
N HIS A 686 -0.20 18.81 13.19
CA HIS A 686 0.49 19.99 13.72
C HIS A 686 -0.48 21.15 14.00
N LEU A 687 -1.42 21.43 13.09
CA LEU A 687 -2.46 22.44 13.24
C LEU A 687 -3.36 22.16 14.46
N THR A 688 -3.61 20.89 14.77
CA THR A 688 -4.38 20.49 15.96
C THR A 688 -3.74 20.94 17.27
N LEU A 689 -2.43 21.23 17.30
CA LEU A 689 -1.71 21.66 18.50
C LEU A 689 -1.45 23.17 18.56
N GLU A 690 -1.80 23.92 17.52
CA GLU A 690 -1.54 25.36 17.47
C GLU A 690 -2.21 26.10 18.65
N GLY A 691 -1.44 26.98 19.28
CA GLY A 691 -1.89 27.78 20.42
C GLY A 691 -2.17 27.01 21.72
N GLN A 692 -1.89 25.71 21.78
CA GLN A 692 -2.20 24.86 22.94
C GLN A 692 -0.98 24.42 23.75
N LEU A 693 0.23 24.54 23.21
CA LEU A 693 1.47 24.11 23.87
C LEU A 693 1.88 25.07 24.98
N THR A 694 2.28 24.51 26.11
CA THR A 694 2.67 25.29 27.31
C THR A 694 4.13 25.05 27.72
N ASP A 695 4.70 23.91 27.34
CA ASP A 695 6.13 23.65 27.54
C ASP A 695 6.95 24.18 26.37
N ASP A 696 7.91 25.06 26.65
CA ASP A 696 8.72 25.70 25.62
C ASP A 696 9.56 24.70 24.82
N ARG A 697 9.96 23.56 25.42
CA ARG A 697 10.70 22.53 24.68
C ARG A 697 9.80 21.73 23.75
N ALA A 698 8.60 21.36 24.19
CA ALA A 698 7.59 20.75 23.34
C ALA A 698 7.19 21.69 22.19
N ARG A 699 7.01 22.98 22.47
CA ARG A 699 6.76 24.03 21.46
C ARG A 699 7.90 24.14 20.46
N LEU A 700 9.16 24.18 20.91
CA LEU A 700 10.31 24.22 20.00
C LEU A 700 10.36 22.99 19.08
N ALA A 701 10.19 21.79 19.63
CA ALA A 701 10.19 20.56 18.83
C ALA A 701 9.02 20.52 17.82
N HIS A 702 7.85 21.01 18.22
CA HIS A 702 6.68 21.15 17.34
C HIS A 702 6.95 22.14 16.20
N LEU A 703 7.44 23.34 16.49
CA LEU A 703 7.74 24.36 15.47
C LEU A 703 8.76 23.87 14.43
N ILE A 704 9.82 23.19 14.89
CA ILE A 704 10.83 22.59 14.00
C ILE A 704 10.19 21.55 13.07
N SER A 705 9.47 20.59 13.65
CA SER A 705 8.87 19.48 12.89
C SER A 705 7.79 19.99 11.93
N PHE A 706 7.02 20.99 12.36
CA PHE A 706 6.00 21.62 11.53
C PHE A 706 6.62 22.44 10.39
N GLY A 707 7.71 23.16 10.67
CA GLY A 707 8.50 23.87 9.66
C GLY A 707 8.98 22.93 8.56
N HIS A 708 9.52 21.76 8.93
CA HIS A 708 9.90 20.72 7.97
C HIS A 708 8.70 20.16 7.19
N ALA A 709 7.56 19.89 7.84
CA ALA A 709 6.37 19.44 7.13
C ALA A 709 5.82 20.50 6.14
N ARG A 710 5.86 21.79 6.50
CA ARG A 710 5.48 22.90 5.62
C ARG A 710 6.48 23.12 4.49
N LEU A 711 7.77 22.90 4.74
CA LEU A 711 8.82 22.94 3.73
C LEU A 711 8.57 21.89 2.63
N SER A 712 8.01 20.72 3.00
CA SER A 712 7.76 19.62 2.05
C SER A 712 6.41 19.67 1.32
N GLY A 713 5.36 20.30 1.85
CA GLY A 713 4.04 20.24 1.19
C GLY A 713 3.06 21.36 1.52
N GLY A 714 3.54 22.46 2.11
CA GLY A 714 2.73 23.66 2.37
C GLY A 714 3.27 24.89 1.64
N PRO A 715 2.66 26.07 1.85
CA PRO A 715 3.25 27.32 1.41
C PRO A 715 4.62 27.50 2.06
N MET A 716 5.68 27.49 1.26
CA MET A 716 7.07 27.57 1.73
C MET A 716 7.34 28.80 2.63
N GLN A 717 6.52 29.84 2.48
CA GLN A 717 6.54 31.04 3.33
C GLN A 717 6.16 30.75 4.79
N ASP A 718 5.28 29.77 5.03
CA ASP A 718 4.88 29.36 6.37
C ASP A 718 6.04 28.66 7.08
N ALA A 719 6.82 27.84 6.36
CA ALA A 719 8.02 27.20 6.89
C ALA A 719 9.04 28.25 7.37
N VAL A 720 9.23 29.33 6.60
CA VAL A 720 10.10 30.46 7.01
C VAL A 720 9.61 31.08 8.32
N THR A 721 8.30 31.31 8.47
CA THR A 721 7.71 31.87 9.70
C THR A 721 7.95 30.93 10.89
N LEU A 722 7.66 29.64 10.73
CA LEU A 722 7.83 28.63 11.78
C LEU A 722 9.29 28.47 12.21
N PHE A 723 10.22 28.42 11.25
CA PHE A 723 11.65 28.36 11.57
C PHE A 723 12.16 29.65 12.21
N THR A 724 11.63 30.82 11.83
CA THR A 724 12.02 32.09 12.48
C THR A 724 11.61 32.08 13.95
N GLU A 725 10.37 31.69 14.26
CA GLU A 725 9.88 31.57 15.63
C GLU A 725 10.67 30.51 16.42
N ALA A 726 10.96 29.35 15.79
CA ALA A 726 11.77 28.30 16.40
C ALA A 726 13.20 28.77 16.70
N ALA A 727 13.77 29.65 15.89
CA ALA A 727 15.13 30.16 16.08
C ALA A 727 15.21 31.04 17.33
N GLU A 728 14.25 31.97 17.46
CA GLU A 728 14.13 32.84 18.63
C GLU A 728 13.94 32.01 19.91
N LEU A 729 13.09 30.98 19.87
CA LEU A 729 12.84 30.11 21.02
C LEU A 729 14.06 29.23 21.35
N ALA A 730 14.76 28.69 20.35
CA ALA A 730 15.98 27.92 20.56
C ALA A 730 17.10 28.76 21.19
N GLU A 731 17.24 30.03 20.78
CA GLU A 731 18.17 30.98 21.40
C GLU A 731 17.79 31.27 22.87
N GLN A 732 16.51 31.52 23.15
CA GLN A 732 16.01 31.77 24.51
C GLN A 732 16.25 30.56 25.44
N LEU A 733 16.05 29.34 24.93
CA LEU A 733 16.27 28.11 25.68
C LEU A 733 17.75 27.69 25.76
N GLY A 734 18.62 28.34 24.98
CA GLY A 734 20.03 27.96 24.86
C GLY A 734 20.25 26.59 24.20
N ASP A 735 19.27 26.09 23.43
CA ASP A 735 19.38 24.80 22.74
C ASP A 735 20.15 24.96 21.42
N ARG A 736 21.47 24.78 21.51
CA ARG A 736 22.37 24.93 20.37
C ARG A 736 22.13 23.92 19.24
N ARG A 737 21.60 22.73 19.55
CA ARG A 737 21.32 21.70 18.53
C ARG A 737 20.03 22.00 17.79
N ALA A 738 19.00 22.39 18.51
CA ALA A 738 17.77 22.87 17.91
C ALA A 738 18.03 24.11 17.03
N LEU A 739 18.82 25.08 17.54
CA LEU A 739 19.19 26.27 16.78
C LEU A 739 19.93 25.91 15.49
N GLN A 740 20.87 24.96 15.53
CA GLN A 740 21.55 24.47 14.33
C GLN A 740 20.57 23.95 13.27
N ASN A 741 19.64 23.07 13.67
CA ASN A 741 18.63 22.49 12.77
C ASN A 741 17.73 23.59 12.18
N VAL A 742 17.25 24.51 13.01
CA VAL A 742 16.41 25.62 12.59
C VAL A 742 17.11 26.54 11.59
N MET A 743 18.37 26.91 11.85
CA MET A 743 19.12 27.78 10.92
C MET A 743 19.34 27.10 9.57
N PHE A 744 19.53 25.78 9.55
CA PHE A 744 19.58 25.02 8.31
C PHE A 744 18.23 25.03 7.59
N GLY A 745 17.13 24.71 8.28
CA GLY A 745 15.77 24.72 7.72
C GLY A 745 15.36 26.09 7.16
N LEU A 746 15.70 27.18 7.87
CA LEU A 746 15.45 28.55 7.40
C LEU A 746 16.26 28.88 6.14
N GLY A 747 17.54 28.48 6.12
CA GLY A 747 18.41 28.64 4.97
C GLY A 747 17.90 27.89 3.74
N ASP A 748 17.50 26.64 3.93
CA ASP A 748 16.97 25.82 2.85
C ASP A 748 15.61 26.32 2.34
N ALA A 749 14.71 26.74 3.23
CA ALA A 749 13.44 27.36 2.85
C ALA A 749 13.66 28.63 2.00
N HIS A 750 14.63 29.48 2.35
CA HIS A 750 14.99 30.64 1.53
C HIS A 750 15.57 30.25 0.17
N ARG A 751 16.43 29.24 0.13
CA ARG A 751 17.04 28.74 -1.12
C ARG A 751 15.97 28.21 -2.06
N GLN A 752 15.05 27.40 -1.57
CA GLN A 752 13.95 26.82 -2.35
C GLN A 752 12.92 27.88 -2.80
N LEU A 753 12.73 28.95 -2.04
CA LEU A 753 11.95 30.13 -2.46
C LEU A 753 12.65 30.99 -3.54
N GLY A 754 13.87 30.64 -3.97
CA GLY A 754 14.69 31.45 -4.87
C GLY A 754 15.24 32.72 -4.20
N ARG A 755 15.08 32.89 -2.88
CA ARG A 755 15.62 34.01 -2.09
C ARG A 755 17.06 33.71 -1.70
N LEU A 756 17.91 33.49 -2.70
CA LEU A 756 19.25 32.93 -2.55
C LEU A 756 20.13 33.74 -1.58
N SER A 757 20.16 35.07 -1.69
CA SER A 757 20.93 35.92 -0.75
C SER A 757 20.44 35.80 0.70
N GLY A 758 19.13 35.59 0.89
CA GLY A 758 18.53 35.37 2.22
C GLY A 758 18.92 34.04 2.87
N SER A 759 19.37 33.05 2.08
CA SER A 759 19.80 31.74 2.58
C SER A 759 21.23 31.75 3.18
N LEU A 760 22.08 32.69 2.76
CA LEU A 760 23.52 32.68 3.08
C LEU A 760 23.79 32.82 4.58
N THR A 761 23.13 33.77 5.25
CA THR A 761 23.34 34.01 6.69
C THR A 761 22.86 32.82 7.55
N PRO A 762 21.64 32.28 7.34
CA PRO A 762 21.20 31.09 8.06
C PRO A 762 22.10 29.87 7.84
N LEU A 763 22.48 29.56 6.60
CA LEU A 763 23.33 28.40 6.29
C LEU A 763 24.73 28.54 6.90
N SER A 764 25.34 29.72 6.83
CA SER A 764 26.63 30.00 7.48
C SER A 764 26.58 29.80 9.00
N ARG A 765 25.49 30.26 9.62
CA ARG A 765 25.25 30.06 11.06
C ARG A 765 25.03 28.59 11.41
N ALA A 766 24.29 27.85 10.59
CA ALA A 766 24.08 26.42 10.75
C ALA A 766 25.40 25.64 10.69
N ALA A 767 26.26 25.92 9.69
CA ALA A 767 27.57 25.28 9.55
C ALA A 767 28.49 25.54 10.75
N THR A 768 28.51 26.78 11.25
CA THR A 768 29.29 27.15 12.43
C THR A 768 28.78 26.43 13.69
N LEU A 769 27.47 26.40 13.89
CA LEU A 769 26.86 25.71 15.03
C LEU A 769 27.12 24.21 14.97
N ALA A 770 27.01 23.58 13.80
CA ALA A 770 27.28 22.16 13.61
C ALA A 770 28.72 21.80 13.96
N ARG A 771 29.69 22.59 13.48
CA ARG A 771 31.10 22.46 13.87
C ARG A 771 31.30 22.55 15.38
N ASP A 772 30.74 23.58 16.00
CA ASP A 772 30.86 23.79 17.45
C ASP A 772 30.19 22.65 18.26
N ASN A 773 29.13 22.06 17.72
CA ASN A 773 28.39 20.96 18.33
C ASN A 773 29.05 19.58 18.08
N GLY A 774 30.08 19.52 17.23
CA GLY A 774 30.71 18.27 16.80
C GLY A 774 29.84 17.41 15.88
N ASP A 775 28.89 18.02 15.18
CA ASP A 775 27.99 17.38 14.23
C ASP A 775 28.56 17.50 12.80
N ALA A 776 29.41 16.53 12.44
CA ALA A 776 30.07 16.53 11.13
C ALA A 776 29.09 16.38 9.96
N GLU A 777 27.97 15.67 10.15
CA GLU A 777 26.95 15.48 9.11
C GLU A 777 26.15 16.78 8.90
N GLY A 778 25.72 17.42 9.99
CA GLY A 778 25.07 18.72 9.93
C GLY A 778 25.99 19.82 9.36
N GLU A 779 27.28 19.77 9.66
CA GLU A 779 28.28 20.71 9.13
C GLU A 779 28.44 20.52 7.62
N GLU A 780 28.53 19.27 7.17
CA GLU A 780 28.64 18.91 5.77
C GLU A 780 27.44 19.42 4.95
N HIS A 781 26.21 19.09 5.39
CA HIS A 781 25.00 19.54 4.72
C HIS A 781 24.90 21.08 4.64
N ALA A 782 25.22 21.77 5.74
CA ALA A 782 25.15 23.23 5.77
C ALA A 782 26.19 23.88 4.85
N ILE A 783 27.43 23.37 4.80
CA ILE A 783 28.49 23.91 3.92
C ILE A 783 28.17 23.63 2.46
N LEU A 784 27.66 22.43 2.12
CA LEU A 784 27.24 22.11 0.76
C LEU A 784 26.14 23.07 0.28
N SER A 785 25.06 23.21 1.06
CA SER A 785 23.96 24.13 0.73
C SER A 785 24.44 25.58 0.62
N LEU A 786 25.38 26.01 1.47
CA LEU A 786 25.97 27.34 1.41
C LEU A 786 26.80 27.55 0.13
N SER A 787 27.63 26.57 -0.24
CA SER A 787 28.44 26.61 -1.47
C SER A 787 27.57 26.67 -2.73
N LEU A 788 26.48 25.90 -2.77
CA LEU A 788 25.48 25.96 -3.85
C LEU A 788 24.78 27.31 -3.89
N ALA A 789 24.34 27.84 -2.73
CA ALA A 789 23.71 29.16 -2.66
C ALA A 789 24.65 30.28 -3.16
N HIS A 790 25.93 30.26 -2.79
CA HIS A 790 26.94 31.17 -3.35
C HIS A 790 27.11 31.01 -4.85
N SER A 791 27.07 29.78 -5.37
CA SER A 791 27.17 29.54 -6.81
C SER A 791 25.99 30.15 -7.57
N TYR A 792 24.75 29.99 -7.07
CA TYR A 792 23.57 30.54 -7.72
C TYR A 792 23.48 32.07 -7.66
N VAL A 793 24.10 32.73 -6.67
CA VAL A 793 24.20 34.21 -6.66
C VAL A 793 25.41 34.74 -7.44
N GLY A 794 26.23 33.86 -8.02
CA GLY A 794 27.41 34.22 -8.81
C GLY A 794 28.70 34.43 -8.01
N ASP A 795 28.69 34.17 -6.69
CA ASP A 795 29.86 34.30 -5.80
C ASP A 795 30.76 33.06 -5.87
N GLY A 796 31.32 32.77 -7.05
CA GLY A 796 32.11 31.55 -7.30
C GLY A 796 33.33 31.39 -6.37
N ALA A 797 33.90 32.49 -5.86
CA ALA A 797 35.03 32.45 -4.93
C ALA A 797 34.63 31.90 -3.55
N GLU A 798 33.51 32.38 -2.99
CA GLU A 798 32.97 31.88 -1.71
C GLU A 798 32.42 30.46 -1.86
N ALA A 799 31.80 30.15 -2.99
CA ALA A 799 31.40 28.78 -3.31
C ALA A 799 32.59 27.82 -3.30
N LEU A 800 33.73 28.23 -3.88
CA LEU A 800 34.95 27.43 -3.92
C LEU A 800 35.56 27.27 -2.53
N ALA A 801 35.53 28.31 -1.69
CA ALA A 801 35.96 28.22 -0.30
C ALA A 801 35.12 27.21 0.49
N GLY A 802 33.79 27.19 0.29
CA GLY A 802 32.91 26.17 0.85
C GLY A 802 33.27 24.75 0.40
N ALA A 803 33.59 24.55 -0.89
CA ALA A 803 34.04 23.26 -1.40
C ALA A 803 35.38 22.80 -0.78
N GLU A 804 36.29 23.74 -0.49
CA GLU A 804 37.57 23.45 0.19
C GLU A 804 37.36 23.07 1.66
N LEU A 805 36.41 23.70 2.35
CA LEU A 805 36.01 23.29 3.69
C LEU A 805 35.42 21.87 3.70
N LEU A 806 34.56 21.52 2.73
CA LEU A 806 34.06 20.15 2.58
C LEU A 806 35.19 19.14 2.33
N ALA A 807 36.18 19.51 1.51
CA ALA A 807 37.32 18.64 1.24
C ALA A 807 38.19 18.43 2.49
N GLU A 808 38.34 19.43 3.35
CA GLU A 808 39.00 19.26 4.65
C GLU A 808 38.16 18.38 5.58
N LEU A 809 36.85 18.61 5.65
CA LEU A 809 35.94 17.78 6.44
C LEU A 809 36.02 16.31 6.02
N ALA A 810 36.01 16.03 4.71
CA ALA A 810 36.18 14.69 4.15
C ALA A 810 37.51 14.05 4.58
N ARG A 811 38.62 14.81 4.58
CA ARG A 811 39.92 14.32 5.06
C ARG A 811 39.90 13.97 6.54
N THR A 812 39.23 14.79 7.36
CA THR A 812 39.14 14.54 8.81
C THR A 812 38.20 13.39 9.18
N THR A 813 37.06 13.25 8.49
CA THR A 813 36.07 12.21 8.81
C THR A 813 36.34 10.89 8.10
N GLY A 814 37.05 10.92 6.97
CA GLY A 814 37.21 9.78 6.07
C GLY A 814 35.93 9.35 5.37
N ASN A 815 34.88 10.20 5.36
CA ASN A 815 33.59 9.89 4.76
C ASN A 815 33.65 10.03 3.22
N PRO A 816 33.45 8.94 2.45
CA PRO A 816 33.49 8.98 0.99
C PRO A 816 32.38 9.86 0.37
N LEU A 817 31.21 9.96 1.00
CA LEU A 817 30.11 10.80 0.50
C LEU A 817 30.46 12.28 0.65
N THR A 818 31.08 12.68 1.78
CA THR A 818 31.57 14.04 1.98
C THR A 818 32.66 14.40 0.96
N GLU A 819 33.55 13.46 0.63
CA GLU A 819 34.54 13.64 -0.45
C GLU A 819 33.86 13.91 -1.79
N ALA A 820 32.83 13.13 -2.13
CA ALA A 820 32.08 13.29 -3.36
C ALA A 820 31.35 14.63 -3.45
N ARG A 821 30.69 15.04 -2.35
CA ARG A 821 30.02 16.33 -2.23
C ARG A 821 30.98 17.51 -2.31
N ALA A 822 32.20 17.36 -1.78
CA ALA A 822 33.26 18.36 -1.92
C ALA A 822 33.67 18.57 -3.39
N TRP A 823 33.90 17.47 -4.13
CA TRP A 823 34.22 17.54 -5.56
C TRP A 823 33.07 18.11 -6.39
N ASN A 824 31.83 17.76 -6.04
CA ASN A 824 30.65 18.29 -6.70
C ASN A 824 30.52 19.81 -6.50
N ALA A 825 30.55 20.26 -5.24
CA ALA A 825 30.55 21.69 -4.90
C ALA A 825 31.67 22.44 -5.62
N ARG A 826 32.88 21.85 -5.68
CA ARG A 826 34.02 22.41 -6.40
C ARG A 826 33.74 22.55 -7.90
N SER A 827 33.15 21.55 -8.55
CA SER A 827 32.84 21.59 -9.99
C SER A 827 31.89 22.74 -10.33
N ILE A 828 30.85 22.96 -9.52
CA ILE A 828 29.86 24.03 -9.73
C ILE A 828 30.49 25.40 -9.46
N ALA A 829 31.25 25.56 -8.37
CA ALA A 829 31.96 26.81 -8.07
C ALA A 829 32.94 27.19 -9.18
N LEU A 830 33.69 26.22 -9.71
CA LEU A 830 34.62 26.43 -10.82
C LEU A 830 33.90 26.74 -12.14
N LEU A 831 32.68 26.25 -12.33
CA LEU A 831 31.85 26.55 -13.49
C LEU A 831 31.43 28.03 -13.50
N VAL A 832 31.05 28.55 -12.33
CA VAL A 832 30.77 29.99 -12.13
C VAL A 832 32.02 30.84 -12.37
N LEU A 833 33.19 30.36 -11.94
CA LEU A 833 34.48 31.02 -12.15
C LEU A 833 35.07 30.82 -13.57
N GLU A 834 34.39 30.08 -14.44
CA GLU A 834 34.80 29.83 -15.82
C GLU A 834 36.17 29.12 -15.96
N ARG A 835 36.54 28.31 -14.97
CA ARG A 835 37.81 27.56 -14.92
C ARG A 835 37.65 26.17 -15.57
N TRP A 836 37.42 26.15 -16.88
CA TRP A 836 36.89 24.99 -17.61
C TRP A 836 37.68 23.68 -17.43
N ASP A 837 39.00 23.68 -17.55
CA ASP A 837 39.81 22.46 -17.38
C ASP A 837 39.72 21.88 -15.95
N GLU A 838 39.59 22.76 -14.96
CA GLU A 838 39.42 22.36 -13.56
C GLU A 838 38.01 21.86 -13.29
N VAL A 839 36.98 22.41 -13.94
CA VAL A 839 35.60 21.86 -13.90
C VAL A 839 35.59 20.44 -14.44
N ILE A 840 36.25 20.20 -15.59
CA ILE A 840 36.32 18.88 -16.21
C ILE A 840 36.95 17.87 -15.26
N THR A 841 38.03 18.27 -14.58
CA THR A 841 38.69 17.43 -13.58
C THR A 841 37.79 17.19 -12.37
N ALA A 842 37.22 18.25 -11.80
CA ALA A 842 36.40 18.17 -10.59
C ALA A 842 35.10 17.37 -10.81
N GLY A 843 34.41 17.53 -11.94
CA GLY A 843 33.22 16.76 -12.28
C GLY A 843 33.52 15.27 -12.44
N GLY A 844 34.66 14.93 -13.05
CA GLY A 844 35.11 13.54 -13.18
C GLY A 844 35.46 12.91 -11.83
N GLU A 845 36.14 13.64 -10.94
CA GLU A 845 36.42 13.16 -9.58
C GLU A 845 35.16 13.03 -8.73
N ALA A 846 34.22 13.97 -8.85
CA ALA A 846 32.92 13.89 -8.17
C ALA A 846 32.16 12.61 -8.56
N ALA A 847 32.02 12.33 -9.85
CA ALA A 847 31.35 11.12 -10.33
C ALA A 847 32.04 9.84 -9.82
N ARG A 848 33.37 9.78 -9.81
CA ARG A 848 34.11 8.63 -9.25
C ARG A 848 33.93 8.50 -7.75
N ALA A 849 33.94 9.61 -7.01
CA ALA A 849 33.77 9.62 -5.58
C ALA A 849 32.36 9.19 -5.17
N TYR A 850 31.31 9.66 -5.84
CA TYR A 850 29.93 9.22 -5.61
C TYR A 850 29.76 7.71 -5.85
N ARG A 851 30.32 7.19 -6.95
CA ARG A 851 30.35 5.73 -7.21
C ARG A 851 31.07 4.94 -6.12
N ARG A 852 32.19 5.46 -5.59
CA ARG A 852 32.90 4.83 -4.45
C ARG A 852 32.10 4.88 -3.16
N ALA A 853 31.29 5.91 -2.98
CA ALA A 853 30.42 6.08 -1.82
C ALA A 853 29.13 5.23 -1.90
N ASP A 854 28.93 4.47 -2.99
CA ASP A 854 27.67 3.76 -3.30
C ASP A 854 26.45 4.69 -3.22
N SER A 855 26.65 5.94 -3.63
CA SER A 855 25.61 6.96 -3.70
C SER A 855 25.42 7.35 -5.15
N MET A 856 24.20 7.16 -5.65
CA MET A 856 23.80 7.63 -6.97
C MET A 856 23.52 9.13 -6.97
N GLU A 857 23.54 9.79 -5.80
CA GLU A 857 23.26 11.22 -5.67
C GLU A 857 24.20 12.06 -6.54
N ALA A 858 23.62 12.99 -7.30
CA ALA A 858 24.32 14.08 -7.99
C ALA A 858 25.46 13.72 -8.97
N ILE A 859 25.68 12.45 -9.30
CA ILE A 859 26.59 12.01 -10.39
C ILE A 859 26.22 12.73 -11.69
N THR A 860 24.92 12.76 -12.00
CA THR A 860 24.36 13.41 -13.17
C THR A 860 24.73 14.90 -13.26
N TYR A 861 24.59 15.64 -12.16
CA TYR A 861 24.90 17.08 -12.14
C TYR A 861 26.40 17.35 -12.31
N ALA A 862 27.26 16.53 -11.68
CA ALA A 862 28.71 16.64 -11.84
C ALA A 862 29.18 16.36 -13.27
N LEU A 863 28.66 15.31 -13.90
CA LEU A 863 28.96 14.97 -15.30
C LEU A 863 28.38 16.02 -16.26
N ASN A 864 27.22 16.59 -15.95
CA ASN A 864 26.65 17.70 -16.71
C ASN A 864 27.53 18.95 -16.65
N ALA A 865 28.01 19.36 -15.46
CA ALA A 865 28.95 20.46 -15.32
C ALA A 865 30.25 20.24 -16.12
N GLN A 866 30.78 19.01 -16.09
CA GLN A 866 31.92 18.61 -16.93
C GLN A 866 31.60 18.73 -18.42
N GLY A 867 30.41 18.30 -18.86
CA GLY A 867 29.95 18.44 -20.24
C GLY A 867 29.86 19.90 -20.70
N ILE A 868 29.30 20.78 -19.87
CA ILE A 868 29.23 22.23 -20.14
C ILE A 868 30.64 22.82 -20.32
N ALA A 869 31.58 22.48 -19.43
CA ALA A 869 32.96 22.93 -19.52
C ALA A 869 33.70 22.40 -20.76
N MET A 870 33.41 21.17 -21.20
CA MET A 870 33.93 20.63 -22.46
C MET A 870 33.39 21.38 -23.68
N ILE A 871 32.11 21.76 -23.69
CA ILE A 871 31.54 22.57 -24.77
C ILE A 871 32.24 23.93 -24.83
N ALA A 872 32.39 24.61 -23.69
CA ALA A 872 33.11 25.89 -23.59
C ALA A 872 34.55 25.82 -24.10
N SER A 873 35.21 24.68 -23.91
CA SER A 873 36.59 24.44 -24.34
C SER A 873 36.72 23.95 -25.80
N GLY A 874 35.63 23.99 -26.58
CA GLY A 874 35.62 23.54 -27.98
C GLY A 874 35.64 22.02 -28.17
N ARG A 875 35.42 21.24 -27.10
CA ARG A 875 35.46 19.76 -27.08
C ARG A 875 34.05 19.17 -27.16
N ALA A 876 33.18 19.75 -27.99
CA ALA A 876 31.76 19.39 -28.08
C ALA A 876 31.50 17.90 -28.40
N ARG A 877 32.39 17.24 -29.17
CA ARG A 877 32.27 15.80 -29.44
C ARG A 877 32.51 14.93 -28.21
N GLU A 878 33.48 15.30 -27.37
CA GLU A 878 33.74 14.60 -26.10
C GLU A 878 32.64 14.88 -25.07
N ALA A 879 32.11 16.11 -25.07
CA ALA A 879 30.99 16.49 -24.23
C ALA A 879 29.77 15.59 -24.45
N ARG A 880 29.46 15.23 -25.71
CA ARG A 880 28.35 14.31 -26.04
C ARG A 880 28.45 12.96 -25.33
N ALA A 881 29.65 12.38 -25.26
CA ALA A 881 29.85 11.09 -24.59
C ALA A 881 29.63 11.21 -23.08
N THR A 882 30.18 12.25 -22.47
CA THR A 882 30.04 12.51 -21.02
C THR A 882 28.58 12.82 -20.65
N LEU A 883 27.89 13.61 -21.46
CA LEU A 883 26.48 13.96 -21.23
C LEU A 883 25.52 12.79 -21.49
N ALA A 884 25.86 11.88 -22.41
CA ALA A 884 25.12 10.63 -22.59
C ALA A 884 25.28 9.69 -21.39
N GLU A 885 26.47 9.62 -20.78
CA GLU A 885 26.68 8.91 -19.52
C GLU A 885 25.87 9.54 -18.38
N ALA A 886 25.89 10.87 -18.26
CA ALA A 886 25.09 11.59 -17.26
C ALA A 886 23.58 11.29 -17.39
N LEU A 887 23.09 11.22 -18.63
CA LEU A 887 21.70 10.89 -18.94
C LEU A 887 21.35 9.43 -18.57
N ASP A 888 22.22 8.46 -18.86
CA ASP A 888 21.98 7.06 -18.47
C ASP A 888 21.87 6.90 -16.96
N GLU A 889 22.72 7.58 -16.18
CA GLU A 889 22.62 7.59 -14.73
C GLU A 889 21.32 8.28 -14.26
N ALA A 890 20.92 9.38 -14.90
CA ALA A 890 19.67 10.08 -14.61
C ALA A 890 18.43 9.18 -14.83
N SER A 891 18.43 8.42 -15.92
CA SER A 891 17.35 7.49 -16.25
C SER A 891 17.28 6.30 -15.30
N ARG A 892 18.42 5.78 -14.84
CA ARG A 892 18.44 4.73 -13.79
C ARG A 892 17.86 5.21 -12.47
N MET A 893 17.99 6.50 -12.16
CA MET A 893 17.41 7.12 -10.97
C MET A 893 15.93 7.49 -11.14
N GLU A 894 15.36 7.32 -12.34
CA GLU A 894 14.00 7.78 -12.68
C GLU A 894 13.77 9.25 -12.31
N ASN A 895 14.79 10.11 -12.52
CA ASN A 895 14.74 11.53 -12.15
C ASN A 895 14.51 12.43 -13.37
N PRO A 896 13.26 12.83 -13.68
CA PRO A 896 12.94 13.58 -14.89
C PRO A 896 13.56 14.99 -14.93
N ARG A 897 13.84 15.62 -13.77
CA ARG A 897 14.53 16.92 -13.74
C ARG A 897 15.98 16.77 -14.20
N ALA A 898 16.68 15.79 -13.63
CA ALA A 898 18.08 15.53 -13.94
C ALA A 898 18.28 15.06 -15.40
N GLU A 899 17.33 14.26 -15.92
CA GLU A 899 17.26 13.91 -17.35
C GLU A 899 17.11 15.15 -18.23
N GLY A 900 16.18 16.04 -17.87
CA GLY A 900 15.95 17.29 -18.60
C GLY A 900 17.19 18.17 -18.71
N VAL A 901 17.92 18.35 -17.60
CA VAL A 901 19.18 19.13 -17.57
C VAL A 901 20.22 18.51 -18.50
N CYS A 902 20.42 17.19 -18.44
CA CYS A 902 21.41 16.51 -19.28
C CYS A 902 21.05 16.55 -20.76
N LEU A 903 19.78 16.31 -21.10
CA LEU A 903 19.28 16.38 -22.47
C LEU A 903 19.42 17.78 -23.05
N HIS A 904 19.17 18.82 -22.25
CA HIS A 904 19.36 20.20 -22.67
C HIS A 904 20.83 20.51 -22.98
N SER A 905 21.75 20.14 -22.08
CA SER A 905 23.19 20.31 -22.33
C SER A 905 23.68 19.46 -23.51
N LEU A 906 23.13 18.26 -23.68
CA LEU A 906 23.44 17.38 -24.81
C LEU A 906 22.97 18.00 -26.13
N ALA A 907 21.77 18.59 -26.16
CA ALA A 907 21.26 19.31 -27.33
C ALA A 907 22.22 20.42 -27.76
N TRP A 908 22.73 21.20 -26.81
CA TRP A 908 23.72 22.23 -27.11
C TRP A 908 25.08 21.65 -27.56
N ALA A 909 25.51 20.51 -27.02
CA ALA A 909 26.70 19.81 -27.51
C ALA A 909 26.55 19.36 -28.97
N HIS A 910 25.36 18.86 -29.35
CA HIS A 910 25.03 18.54 -30.74
C HIS A 910 25.04 19.77 -31.64
N TRP A 911 24.44 20.88 -31.18
CA TRP A 911 24.47 22.16 -31.89
C TRP A 911 25.91 22.62 -32.14
N ALA A 912 26.74 22.69 -31.10
CA ALA A 912 28.13 23.13 -31.19
C ALA A 912 28.99 22.21 -32.10
N ALA A 913 28.59 20.94 -32.27
CA ALA A 913 29.22 20.01 -33.19
C ALA A 913 28.67 20.07 -34.64
N GLY A 914 27.69 20.93 -34.91
CA GLY A 914 27.03 21.11 -36.21
C GLY A 914 25.87 20.14 -36.50
N GLY A 915 25.47 19.33 -35.52
CA GLY A 915 24.39 18.32 -35.65
C GLY A 915 23.03 18.89 -35.23
N HIS A 916 22.44 19.75 -36.05
CA HIS A 916 21.21 20.47 -35.68
C HIS A 916 19.96 19.57 -35.57
N SER A 917 19.85 18.49 -36.34
CA SER A 917 18.73 17.53 -36.22
C SER A 917 18.78 16.76 -34.90
N ASP A 918 19.94 16.24 -34.51
CA ASP A 918 20.13 15.58 -33.21
C ASP A 918 19.90 16.57 -32.05
N ALA A 919 20.32 17.83 -32.22
CA ALA A 919 20.09 18.88 -31.23
C ALA A 919 18.59 19.14 -31.01
N ALA A 920 17.79 19.14 -32.08
CA ALA A 920 16.34 19.27 -31.97
C ALA A 920 15.71 18.10 -31.20
N GLU A 921 16.09 16.86 -31.53
CA GLU A 921 15.55 15.66 -30.86
C GLU A 921 15.89 15.65 -29.36
N ALA A 922 17.14 15.96 -29.00
CA ALA A 922 17.57 16.04 -27.61
C ALA A 922 16.83 17.14 -26.84
N ALA A 923 16.63 18.31 -27.45
CA ALA A 923 15.92 19.43 -26.83
C ALA A 923 14.40 19.16 -26.64
N GLU A 924 13.76 18.43 -27.56
CA GLU A 924 12.36 17.99 -27.40
C GLU A 924 12.20 17.03 -26.23
N ARG A 925 13.11 16.06 -26.12
CA ARG A 925 13.14 15.14 -24.98
C ARG A 925 13.41 15.88 -23.67
N ALA A 926 14.27 16.90 -23.69
CA ALA A 926 14.51 17.76 -22.53
C ALA A 926 13.23 18.49 -22.11
N ALA A 927 12.47 19.05 -23.06
CA ALA A 927 11.20 19.73 -22.78
C ALA A 927 10.17 18.80 -22.13
N VAL A 928 10.03 17.57 -22.64
CA VAL A 928 9.15 16.55 -22.05
C VAL A 928 9.58 16.20 -20.62
N SER A 929 10.88 15.98 -20.40
CA SER A 929 11.41 15.62 -19.08
C SER A 929 11.22 16.76 -18.06
N PHE A 930 11.44 18.01 -18.48
CA PHE A 930 11.15 19.18 -17.65
C PHE A 930 9.66 19.36 -17.36
N GLN A 931 8.77 19.07 -18.31
CA GLN A 931 7.32 19.09 -18.07
C GLN A 931 6.91 18.05 -17.03
N LEU A 932 7.41 16.81 -17.15
CA LEU A 932 7.19 15.76 -16.14
C LEU A 932 7.70 16.17 -14.76
N ALA A 933 8.78 16.95 -14.71
CA ALA A 933 9.36 17.49 -13.48
C ALA A 933 8.71 18.81 -12.99
N GLY A 934 7.71 19.36 -13.69
CA GLY A 934 7.13 20.67 -13.35
C GLY A 934 8.12 21.84 -13.41
N ALA A 935 9.21 21.69 -14.17
CA ALA A 935 10.32 22.63 -14.21
C ALA A 935 10.06 23.82 -15.16
N ALA A 936 10.40 25.03 -14.74
CA ALA A 936 10.20 26.26 -15.52
C ALA A 936 11.02 26.26 -16.83
N GLU A 937 12.12 25.51 -16.86
CA GLU A 937 13.04 25.36 -17.98
C GLU A 937 12.44 24.61 -19.19
N ALA A 938 11.24 24.02 -19.06
CA ALA A 938 10.55 23.34 -20.16
C ALA A 938 10.34 24.24 -21.38
N ALA A 939 9.98 25.51 -21.17
CA ALA A 939 9.78 26.47 -22.25
C ALA A 939 11.10 26.82 -22.95
N ALA A 940 12.20 26.87 -22.20
CA ALA A 940 13.53 27.12 -22.75
C ALA A 940 13.99 25.97 -23.65
N ALA A 941 13.81 24.73 -23.19
CA ALA A 941 14.12 23.53 -23.96
C ALA A 941 13.29 23.44 -25.25
N GLN A 942 12.00 23.78 -25.19
CA GLN A 942 11.14 23.84 -26.37
C GLN A 942 11.64 24.88 -27.38
N ALA A 943 12.01 26.08 -26.92
CA ALA A 943 12.56 27.12 -27.79
C ALA A 943 13.92 26.71 -28.39
N LEU A 944 14.75 25.95 -27.67
CA LEU A 944 16.00 25.39 -28.20
C LEU A 944 15.73 24.35 -29.30
N ALA A 945 14.71 23.51 -29.14
CA ALA A 945 14.29 22.55 -30.17
C ALA A 945 13.82 23.26 -31.45
N GLU A 946 13.00 24.30 -31.30
CA GLU A 946 12.55 25.15 -32.42
C GLU A 946 13.74 25.78 -33.15
N ALA A 947 14.71 26.32 -32.40
CA ALA A 947 15.92 26.89 -32.96
C ALA A 947 16.70 25.85 -33.78
N ALA A 948 16.85 24.64 -33.24
CA ALA A 948 17.64 23.58 -33.85
C ALA A 948 16.99 23.06 -35.15
N ARG A 949 15.66 22.92 -35.16
CA ARG A 949 14.88 22.61 -36.37
C ARG A 949 15.01 23.70 -37.42
N ALA A 950 14.80 24.96 -37.03
CA ALA A 950 14.93 26.08 -37.96
C ALA A 950 16.34 26.15 -38.56
N ARG A 951 17.39 25.88 -37.78
CA ARG A 951 18.75 25.82 -38.29
C ARG A 951 18.99 24.63 -39.22
N ALA A 952 18.43 23.45 -38.91
CA ALA A 952 18.50 22.28 -39.78
C ALA A 952 17.83 22.51 -41.14
N ASP A 953 16.75 23.32 -41.16
CA ASP A 953 16.01 23.70 -42.37
C ASP A 953 16.60 24.92 -43.10
N ASP A 954 17.79 25.39 -42.71
CA ASP A 954 18.45 26.59 -43.26
C ASP A 954 17.65 27.90 -43.12
N ARG A 955 16.98 28.07 -41.98
CA ARG A 955 16.19 29.27 -41.60
C ARG A 955 16.87 30.03 -40.45
N PRO A 956 17.99 30.74 -40.69
CA PRO A 956 18.84 31.29 -39.64
C PRO A 956 18.18 32.40 -38.80
N ARG A 957 17.28 33.22 -39.38
CA ARG A 957 16.57 34.27 -38.64
C ARG A 957 15.59 33.70 -37.61
N GLU A 958 14.81 32.70 -38.01
CA GLU A 958 13.88 32.00 -37.10
C GLU A 958 14.64 31.28 -35.99
N ALA A 959 15.77 30.65 -36.33
CA ALA A 959 16.66 30.02 -35.35
C ALA A 959 17.18 31.03 -34.33
N ALA A 960 17.61 32.22 -34.77
CA ALA A 960 18.08 33.27 -33.86
C ALA A 960 17.00 33.81 -32.91
N GLU A 961 15.76 33.98 -33.39
CA GLU A 961 14.64 34.38 -32.55
C GLU A 961 14.32 33.33 -31.49
N ALA A 962 14.31 32.06 -31.88
CA ALA A 962 14.08 30.94 -30.97
C ALA A 962 15.21 30.78 -29.93
N LEU A 963 16.48 30.94 -30.31
CA LEU A 963 17.61 30.95 -29.36
C LEU A 963 17.50 32.08 -28.33
N SER A 964 17.03 33.26 -28.75
CA SER A 964 16.82 34.38 -27.81
C SER A 964 15.73 34.08 -26.78
N ARG A 965 14.65 33.38 -27.19
CA ARG A 965 13.62 32.90 -26.26
C ARG A 965 14.16 31.82 -25.33
N ALA A 966 14.94 30.88 -25.87
CA ALA A 966 15.58 29.83 -25.08
C ALA A 966 16.49 30.43 -23.99
N ALA A 967 17.34 31.39 -24.33
CA ALA A 967 18.19 32.10 -23.38
C ALA A 967 17.40 32.78 -22.25
N ALA A 968 16.31 33.48 -22.60
CA ALA A 968 15.45 34.15 -21.61
C ALA A 968 14.76 33.18 -20.65
N GLY A 969 14.45 31.96 -21.11
CA GLY A 969 13.80 30.93 -20.30
C GLY A 969 14.72 30.16 -19.35
N ILE A 970 16.05 30.23 -19.51
CA ILE A 970 17.02 29.56 -18.64
C ILE A 970 17.27 30.36 -17.35
N GLY A 971 17.26 31.70 -17.44
CA GLY A 971 17.56 32.58 -16.29
C GLY A 971 18.99 32.41 -15.76
N ASP A 972 19.18 32.55 -14.44
CA ASP A 972 20.48 32.45 -13.76
C ASP A 972 20.84 31.01 -13.32
N ASN A 973 20.23 29.99 -13.93
CA ASN A 973 20.49 28.60 -13.57
C ASN A 973 21.89 28.16 -14.04
N VAL A 974 22.83 28.06 -13.10
CA VAL A 974 24.24 27.70 -13.35
C VAL A 974 24.43 26.25 -13.81
N GLU A 975 23.43 25.38 -13.65
CA GLU A 975 23.48 23.97 -14.08
C GLU A 975 23.11 23.80 -15.55
N MET A 976 22.60 24.86 -16.18
CA MET A 976 22.20 24.86 -17.59
C MET A 976 23.29 25.49 -18.45
N VAL A 977 23.19 25.25 -19.76
CA VAL A 977 24.01 25.93 -20.75
C VAL A 977 23.84 27.45 -20.60
N ARG A 978 24.94 28.20 -20.61
CA ARG A 978 24.94 29.62 -20.28
C ARG A 978 24.07 30.40 -21.28
N PRO A 979 23.11 31.24 -20.82
CA PRO A 979 22.26 32.04 -21.70
C PRO A 979 23.05 32.92 -22.68
N ALA A 980 24.20 33.44 -22.25
CA ALA A 980 25.09 34.25 -23.09
C ALA A 980 25.52 33.52 -24.37
N TRP A 981 25.77 32.21 -24.32
CA TRP A 981 26.18 31.43 -25.50
C TRP A 981 25.06 31.34 -26.54
N LEU A 982 23.82 31.21 -26.08
CA LEU A 982 22.64 31.18 -26.96
C LEU A 982 22.39 32.56 -27.58
N VAL A 983 22.62 33.64 -26.83
CA VAL A 983 22.49 35.02 -27.32
C VAL A 983 23.56 35.33 -28.37
N GLU A 984 24.83 35.01 -28.10
CA GLU A 984 25.94 35.21 -29.05
C GLU A 984 25.70 34.45 -30.35
N GLU A 985 25.25 33.20 -30.26
CA GLU A 985 24.91 32.39 -31.43
C GLU A 985 23.71 32.96 -32.21
N ALA A 986 22.70 33.48 -31.50
CA ALA A 986 21.57 34.15 -32.14
C ALA A 986 22.02 35.41 -32.91
N GLU A 987 22.93 36.20 -32.35
CA GLU A 987 23.50 37.37 -33.02
C GLU A 987 24.30 36.98 -34.26
N ARG A 988 25.09 35.90 -34.19
CA ARG A 988 25.80 35.35 -35.34
C ARG A 988 24.83 34.96 -36.47
N LEU A 989 23.79 34.20 -36.14
CA LEU A 989 22.79 33.76 -37.14
C LEU A 989 22.00 34.92 -37.76
N ARG A 990 21.73 36.01 -37.01
CA ARG A 990 21.13 37.23 -37.58
C ARG A 990 22.03 37.92 -38.60
N ALA A 991 23.35 37.79 -38.45
CA ALA A 991 24.31 38.35 -39.41
C ALA A 991 24.47 37.47 -40.66
N GLU A 992 24.10 36.18 -40.60
CA GLU A 992 24.18 35.23 -41.72
C GLU A 992 23.02 35.35 -42.73
N GLY A 993 21.84 35.84 -42.32
CA GLY A 993 20.63 35.90 -43.15
C GLY A 993 20.03 37.29 -43.28
#